data_AF-A0A7S1UBC6-F1
#
_entry.id   AF-A0A7S1UBC6-F1
#
_cell.length_a   1.000
_cell.length_b   1.000
_cell.length_c   1.000
_cell.angle_alpha   90.00
_cell.angle_beta   90.00
_cell.angle_gamma   90.00
#
_symmetry.space_group_name_H-M   'P 1'
#
loop_
_entity.id
_entity.type
_entity.pdbx_description
1 polymer ?
#
loop_
_entity_poly.entity_id
_entity_poly.type
_entity_poly.pdbx_seq_one_letter_code
_entity_poly.pdbx_strand_id
1 'polypeptide(L)'
;MQGSGPDQQRRQGAGGGQRVWPAPSLAGPSAGGGAGAAPLASPFGVGISGAPDAKVAKALGGASFADEAEKKAAGDDAREPEETFSEHELRRELLKEFPMASPAGVDGETPASIVPLDVEMPPRKRPGRPQRWFDVGVSVEVFADNGRWCGGTVARVIEQVRDAFDWGGGGAPEESDYQVFYNVGAHRMKHASDVSLSREFLIQRFGMRPWLWQQWAMLQLEQRLRFQRDHPRDFAELDSSEFGRFLWRKWLNDARNRDFREVYRADKYRGYLRERMMHPFTLIDKQTDDGSDYKITDSDDTSIYTYMSILGAGETYVFICFFIQACVPVVVLLNANAETDDRLGNSKHFCVQSGALYAKLLLLCVMLIYTIKVIPDTMNKFVERTGVLGGPLSRNIALRRVVWENKQDTMLQRFGYALDILLNISYPSMLYAVNSYVLFKTEDTIEILLNALAIEFIHTLDEEISATRWWDTTKRYLTAGFIEVAIRMTLQLHVFSKPALLCKQYGIPRKAYDRALKNFENKSLRDWDTAKVDVKDPALAVDAEERRWIMMAKLAREEGNKGAIEFFRGVEAKFEAVPGTAVVSCVLGAAVDSVGFIYNSLATEKNNKRVIFSRFATCYTWSKWEKVLFLPGVPKKAAVTRKQTSFGATTQKFKNTSLIDEIGEDIAYIAGAAGIDIYPTGETNARKEIVNVLFLHSLYTSVRKSIQFGETAGTVFSLVYGVLEWFAFVISLGFPLYMSVAVLILPICY
;
A
#
# COMPACT_ATOMS: atom_id res chain seq x y z
N MET A 1 -15.27 -6.35 82.14
CA MET A 1 -15.67 -5.05 81.56
C MET A 1 -15.75 -5.30 80.05
N GLN A 2 -16.96 -5.53 79.51
CA GLN A 2 -17.76 -4.54 78.76
C GLN A 2 -16.95 -3.93 77.59
N GLY A 3 -17.30 -4.05 76.31
CA GLY A 3 -18.44 -4.67 75.57
C GLY A 3 -18.27 -4.23 74.09
N SER A 4 -18.83 -4.83 73.04
CA SER A 4 -20.00 -5.72 72.88
C SER A 4 -19.94 -6.47 71.53
N GLY A 5 -20.50 -7.68 71.44
CA GLY A 5 -20.93 -8.32 70.17
C GLY A 5 -22.27 -7.74 69.67
N PRO A 6 -23.15 -8.46 68.92
CA PRO A 6 -23.19 -9.89 68.54
C PRO A 6 -23.01 -10.12 67.01
N ASP A 7 -22.86 -11.30 66.42
CA ASP A 7 -23.21 -12.72 66.70
C ASP A 7 -24.51 -13.24 66.01
N GLN A 8 -24.46 -14.53 65.66
CA GLN A 8 -25.52 -15.51 65.38
C GLN A 8 -26.10 -15.81 63.97
N GLN A 9 -25.97 -17.10 63.67
CA GLN A 9 -26.61 -17.93 62.66
C GLN A 9 -28.09 -18.21 62.97
N ARG A 10 -28.88 -18.59 61.93
CA ARG A 10 -29.86 -19.71 61.85
C ARG A 10 -30.86 -19.44 60.69
N ARG A 11 -31.49 -20.40 60.00
CA ARG A 11 -31.78 -21.83 60.28
C ARG A 11 -32.19 -22.57 58.98
N GLN A 12 -31.95 -23.89 58.92
CA GLN A 12 -32.77 -24.98 58.28
C GLN A 12 -33.24 -24.86 56.81
N GLY A 13 -33.29 -25.94 56.01
CA GLY A 13 -32.90 -27.35 56.25
C GLY A 13 -33.53 -28.33 55.24
N ALA A 14 -33.02 -29.57 55.19
CA ALA A 14 -33.47 -30.72 54.38
C ALA A 14 -33.45 -30.57 52.83
N GLY A 15 -33.22 -31.62 52.03
CA GLY A 15 -32.80 -32.98 52.35
C GLY A 15 -33.23 -34.00 51.27
N GLY A 16 -32.28 -34.78 50.74
CA GLY A 16 -32.53 -36.02 49.98
C GLY A 16 -33.00 -35.89 48.53
N GLY A 17 -32.16 -36.31 47.57
CA GLY A 17 -32.53 -36.45 46.15
C GLY A 17 -31.42 -37.14 45.36
N GLN A 18 -31.69 -38.35 44.85
CA GLN A 18 -30.69 -39.20 44.21
C GLN A 18 -30.63 -39.01 42.67
N ARG A 19 -29.44 -39.30 42.11
CA ARG A 19 -29.18 -39.86 40.76
C ARG A 19 -29.14 -38.96 39.50
N VAL A 20 -27.99 -39.14 38.82
CA VAL A 20 -27.82 -39.42 37.37
C VAL A 20 -27.84 -38.24 36.39
N TRP A 21 -26.67 -38.03 35.78
CA TRP A 21 -26.49 -37.34 34.49
C TRP A 21 -27.21 -38.11 33.37
N PRO A 22 -27.79 -37.42 32.38
CA PRO A 22 -27.04 -37.34 31.13
C PRO A 22 -27.10 -35.97 30.44
N ALA A 23 -26.02 -35.62 29.75
CA ALA A 23 -26.05 -34.75 28.58
C ALA A 23 -26.35 -35.61 27.32
N PRO A 24 -26.48 -35.06 26.09
CA PRO A 24 -26.79 -33.68 25.68
C PRO A 24 -28.01 -33.63 24.73
N SER A 25 -28.58 -32.44 24.45
CA SER A 25 -29.23 -32.20 23.15
C SER A 25 -29.34 -30.71 22.76
N LEU A 26 -29.13 -30.50 21.47
CA LEU A 26 -29.18 -29.25 20.70
C LEU A 26 -30.52 -28.52 20.79
N ALA A 27 -30.49 -27.19 20.97
CA ALA A 27 -31.30 -26.21 20.23
C ALA A 27 -30.89 -24.77 20.61
N GLY A 28 -30.91 -23.84 19.65
CA GLY A 28 -31.08 -22.40 19.95
C GLY A 28 -32.53 -22.08 20.38
N PRO A 29 -32.91 -20.83 20.69
CA PRO A 29 -32.65 -19.70 19.77
C PRO A 29 -32.44 -18.31 20.40
N SER A 30 -32.14 -17.34 19.52
CA SER A 30 -32.57 -15.92 19.50
C SER A 30 -32.78 -15.07 20.77
N ALA A 31 -32.29 -13.83 20.67
CA ALA A 31 -32.48 -12.61 21.47
C ALA A 31 -31.18 -12.23 22.22
N GLY A 32 -30.72 -10.98 22.23
CA GLY A 32 -31.32 -9.73 21.75
C GLY A 32 -30.86 -8.58 22.66
N GLY A 33 -30.97 -7.33 22.21
CA GLY A 33 -30.68 -6.14 23.02
C GLY A 33 -29.21 -5.71 23.00
N GLY A 34 -28.99 -4.44 22.67
CA GLY A 34 -27.68 -3.81 22.72
C GLY A 34 -27.49 -2.92 23.94
N ALA A 35 -26.24 -2.73 24.32
CA ALA A 35 -25.69 -1.57 25.04
C ALA A 35 -24.18 -1.57 24.70
N GLY A 36 -23.52 -0.46 24.39
CA GLY A 36 -23.75 0.88 24.94
C GLY A 36 -22.81 1.16 26.11
N ALA A 37 -21.55 0.73 26.01
CA ALA A 37 -20.53 0.92 27.05
C ALA A 37 -19.67 2.15 26.75
N ALA A 38 -19.86 3.21 27.53
CA ALA A 38 -18.96 4.38 27.52
C ALA A 38 -17.70 4.08 28.35
N PRO A 39 -16.51 4.58 27.95
CA PRO A 39 -15.28 4.37 28.70
C PRO A 39 -15.21 5.26 29.96
N LEU A 40 -14.60 4.71 31.01
CA LEU A 40 -14.34 5.39 32.28
C LEU A 40 -13.36 6.57 32.10
N ALA A 41 -13.66 7.69 32.74
CA ALA A 41 -12.79 8.87 32.77
C ALA A 41 -11.63 8.69 33.78
N SER A 42 -10.43 9.12 33.39
CA SER A 42 -9.30 9.33 34.31
C SER A 42 -9.22 10.81 34.74
N PRO A 43 -8.83 11.11 36.00
CA PRO A 43 -8.93 12.46 36.53
C PRO A 43 -7.59 13.21 36.55
N PHE A 44 -7.37 14.13 35.62
CA PHE A 44 -6.43 15.26 35.83
C PHE A 44 -6.97 16.52 35.15
N GLY A 45 -7.41 17.47 35.96
CA GLY A 45 -7.85 18.78 35.51
C GLY A 45 -6.79 19.86 35.75
N VAL A 46 -6.50 20.65 34.72
CA VAL A 46 -5.95 22.01 34.85
C VAL A 46 -6.77 22.89 33.90
N GLY A 47 -7.56 23.80 34.48
CA GLY A 47 -8.46 24.66 33.69
C GLY A 47 -7.83 26.01 33.37
N ILE A 48 -8.04 26.50 32.15
CA ILE A 48 -7.93 27.92 31.80
C ILE A 48 -9.21 28.29 31.03
N SER A 49 -9.86 29.36 31.47
CA SER A 49 -11.18 29.82 31.02
C SER A 49 -11.11 30.82 29.88
N GLY A 50 -12.06 30.79 28.94
CA GLY A 50 -12.26 31.90 28.00
C GLY A 50 -13.16 31.57 26.81
N ALA A 51 -14.48 31.64 26.99
CA ALA A 51 -15.46 31.73 25.90
C ALA A 51 -16.07 33.13 25.88
N PRO A 52 -16.63 33.57 24.73
CA PRO A 52 -18.03 33.98 24.80
C PRO A 52 -18.91 33.50 23.62
N ASP A 53 -20.08 33.01 23.99
CA ASP A 53 -21.41 33.15 23.39
C ASP A 53 -21.62 33.19 21.86
N ALA A 54 -22.44 32.23 21.41
CA ALA A 54 -23.23 32.34 20.19
C ALA A 54 -24.54 33.12 20.42
N LYS A 55 -24.91 33.99 19.48
CA LYS A 55 -26.30 34.43 19.24
C LYS A 55 -26.43 35.17 17.91
N VAL A 56 -27.29 34.64 17.03
CA VAL A 56 -28.37 35.32 16.27
C VAL A 56 -28.78 34.38 15.13
N ALA A 57 -30.09 34.25 14.92
CA ALA A 57 -30.66 33.42 13.87
C ALA A 57 -31.67 34.21 13.04
N LYS A 58 -31.88 33.73 11.80
CA LYS A 58 -33.16 33.71 11.06
C LYS A 58 -33.61 34.99 10.32
N ALA A 59 -33.31 35.01 9.01
CA ALA A 59 -34.00 35.70 7.90
C ALA A 59 -33.37 35.19 6.57
N LEU A 60 -34.03 34.92 5.43
CA LEU A 60 -35.45 34.71 5.02
C LEU A 60 -35.49 33.38 4.19
N GLY A 61 -36.56 32.83 3.59
CA GLY A 61 -37.42 33.32 2.50
C GLY A 61 -36.64 33.53 1.18
N GLY A 62 -36.78 32.76 0.09
CA GLY A 62 -37.75 31.73 -0.28
C GLY A 62 -38.59 32.17 -1.50
N ALA A 63 -38.14 31.85 -2.72
CA ALA A 63 -38.92 31.98 -3.96
C ALA A 63 -38.36 31.11 -5.09
N SER A 64 -39.23 30.44 -5.83
CA SER A 64 -38.92 29.67 -7.05
C SER A 64 -39.03 30.56 -8.30
N PHE A 65 -38.16 30.36 -9.29
CA PHE A 65 -38.51 30.59 -10.69
C PHE A 65 -37.82 29.56 -11.59
N ALA A 66 -38.65 28.81 -12.33
CA ALA A 66 -38.27 28.05 -13.51
C ALA A 66 -38.83 28.79 -14.74
N ASP A 67 -38.50 28.29 -15.93
CA ASP A 67 -38.95 28.75 -17.26
C ASP A 67 -38.42 30.12 -17.74
N GLU A 68 -37.34 30.09 -18.54
CA GLU A 68 -37.29 30.58 -19.93
C GLU A 68 -35.84 30.60 -20.48
N ALA A 69 -35.45 29.61 -21.31
CA ALA A 69 -34.32 29.74 -22.26
C ALA A 69 -34.18 28.55 -23.27
N GLU A 70 -35.27 27.97 -23.78
CA GLU A 70 -35.16 26.99 -24.88
C GLU A 70 -35.22 27.69 -26.25
N LYS A 71 -34.06 27.89 -26.90
CA LYS A 71 -33.79 27.87 -28.37
C LYS A 71 -32.61 28.77 -28.79
N LYS A 72 -31.44 28.15 -29.03
CA LYS A 72 -30.54 28.31 -30.20
C LYS A 72 -29.10 27.93 -29.86
N ALA A 73 -28.65 26.75 -30.29
CA ALA A 73 -27.27 26.48 -30.74
C ALA A 73 -27.22 25.08 -31.35
N ALA A 74 -27.41 24.98 -32.66
CA ALA A 74 -27.10 23.77 -33.41
C ALA A 74 -25.93 24.07 -34.33
N GLY A 75 -24.80 23.40 -34.09
CA GLY A 75 -23.59 23.49 -34.91
C GLY A 75 -22.66 24.64 -34.55
N ASP A 76 -21.59 24.33 -33.82
CA ASP A 76 -20.22 24.64 -34.25
C ASP A 76 -19.20 23.80 -33.46
N ASP A 77 -18.04 23.52 -34.06
CA ASP A 77 -16.97 22.73 -33.44
C ASP A 77 -16.38 23.49 -32.24
N ALA A 78 -16.69 23.02 -31.03
CA ALA A 78 -16.13 23.55 -29.79
C ALA A 78 -14.62 23.30 -29.69
N ARG A 79 -13.83 24.25 -30.22
CA ARG A 79 -12.51 24.54 -29.64
C ARG A 79 -12.73 25.24 -28.32
N GLU A 80 -12.18 24.69 -27.24
CA GLU A 80 -11.98 25.45 -26.00
C GLU A 80 -11.24 26.75 -26.35
N PRO A 81 -11.71 27.93 -25.91
CA PRO A 81 -10.96 29.15 -26.11
C PRO A 81 -9.64 29.03 -25.34
N GLU A 82 -8.52 29.32 -26.00
CA GLU A 82 -7.24 29.47 -25.30
C GLU A 82 -7.31 30.74 -24.44
N GLU A 83 -7.70 30.58 -23.17
CA GLU A 83 -7.64 31.63 -22.15
C GLU A 83 -6.19 32.09 -21.99
N THR A 84 -5.90 33.17 -22.71
CA THR A 84 -4.61 33.85 -22.70
C THR A 84 -4.67 34.91 -21.61
N PHE A 85 -4.51 34.45 -20.35
CA PHE A 85 -4.38 35.33 -19.18
C PHE A 85 -3.37 36.44 -19.48
N SER A 86 -3.83 37.70 -19.43
CA SER A 86 -2.94 38.82 -19.66
C SER A 86 -1.99 38.97 -18.47
N GLU A 87 -0.73 39.34 -18.72
CA GLU A 87 0.25 39.56 -17.64
C GLU A 87 -0.26 40.60 -16.63
N HIS A 88 -1.03 41.59 -17.09
CA HIS A 88 -1.63 42.61 -16.25
C HIS A 88 -2.72 42.04 -15.32
N GLU A 89 -3.46 41.04 -15.76
CA GLU A 89 -4.49 40.36 -14.96
C GLU A 89 -3.86 39.47 -13.89
N LEU A 90 -2.85 38.66 -14.27
CA LEU A 90 -2.05 37.89 -13.31
C LEU A 90 -1.38 38.76 -12.25
N ARG A 91 -0.89 39.96 -12.63
CA ARG A 91 -0.39 40.97 -11.68
C ARG A 91 -1.47 41.47 -10.72
N ARG A 92 -2.69 41.75 -11.21
CA ARG A 92 -3.82 42.16 -10.34
C ARG A 92 -4.20 41.05 -9.37
N GLU A 93 -4.25 39.80 -9.82
CA GLU A 93 -4.58 38.64 -8.96
C GLU A 93 -3.49 38.39 -7.91
N LEU A 94 -2.21 38.39 -8.30
CA LEU A 94 -1.10 38.23 -7.35
C LEU A 94 -1.12 39.33 -6.28
N LEU A 95 -1.45 40.58 -6.65
CA LEU A 95 -1.59 41.70 -5.70
C LEU A 95 -2.86 41.61 -4.84
N LYS A 96 -3.93 40.96 -5.32
CA LYS A 96 -5.13 40.66 -4.52
C LYS A 96 -4.86 39.56 -3.47
N GLU A 97 -4.15 38.50 -3.86
CA GLU A 97 -3.86 37.37 -2.95
C GLU A 97 -2.71 37.69 -1.97
N PHE A 98 -1.68 38.42 -2.42
CA PHE A 98 -0.48 38.73 -1.62
C PHE A 98 -0.21 40.24 -1.55
N PRO A 99 -1.13 41.03 -0.94
CA PRO A 99 -0.96 42.46 -0.82
C PRO A 99 0.30 42.81 -0.02
N MET A 100 1.20 43.58 -0.63
CA MET A 100 2.26 44.24 0.14
C MET A 100 1.61 45.29 1.05
N ALA A 101 1.93 45.27 2.35
CA ALA A 101 1.41 46.26 3.31
C ALA A 101 1.68 47.69 2.80
N SER A 102 0.73 48.63 2.73
CA SER A 102 -0.57 48.82 3.41
C SER A 102 -1.35 49.93 2.64
N PRO A 103 -2.62 50.30 2.92
CA PRO A 103 -3.85 49.52 3.19
C PRO A 103 -5.00 49.85 2.20
N ALA A 104 -6.18 49.26 2.46
CA ALA A 104 -7.53 49.67 2.06
C ALA A 104 -8.12 49.21 0.70
N GLY A 105 -8.97 48.16 0.78
CA GLY A 105 -10.34 48.17 0.23
C GLY A 105 -10.54 47.88 -1.27
N VAL A 106 -11.26 46.80 -1.57
CA VAL A 106 -12.62 46.79 -2.16
C VAL A 106 -13.01 45.35 -2.57
N ASP A 107 -14.17 44.93 -2.07
CA ASP A 107 -15.18 43.96 -2.52
C ASP A 107 -14.84 42.85 -3.55
N GLY A 108 -15.36 41.65 -3.26
CA GLY A 108 -15.21 40.45 -4.08
C GLY A 108 -16.43 40.12 -4.94
N GLU A 109 -16.17 39.41 -6.04
CA GLU A 109 -17.19 38.77 -6.89
C GLU A 109 -17.07 37.25 -6.80
N THR A 110 -18.21 36.56 -6.80
CA THR A 110 -18.30 35.08 -6.80
C THR A 110 -18.11 34.51 -8.21
N PRO A 111 -17.31 33.44 -8.41
CA PRO A 111 -17.20 32.77 -9.70
C PRO A 111 -18.45 31.92 -10.01
N ALA A 112 -18.69 31.71 -11.30
CA ALA A 112 -19.88 31.03 -11.83
C ALA A 112 -19.91 29.52 -11.56
N SER A 113 -21.12 28.95 -11.51
CA SER A 113 -21.33 27.51 -11.35
C SER A 113 -20.92 26.72 -12.61
N ILE A 114 -20.20 25.62 -12.39
CA ILE A 114 -19.82 24.69 -13.45
C ILE A 114 -21.05 23.85 -13.84
N VAL A 115 -21.38 23.85 -15.14
CA VAL A 115 -22.43 23.00 -15.71
C VAL A 115 -21.89 21.57 -15.86
N PRO A 116 -22.62 20.52 -15.42
CA PRO A 116 -22.17 19.15 -15.62
C PRO A 116 -22.19 18.78 -17.11
N LEU A 117 -21.08 18.24 -17.61
CA LEU A 117 -20.97 17.78 -18.99
C LEU A 117 -21.59 16.38 -19.12
N ASP A 118 -22.70 16.26 -19.83
CA ASP A 118 -23.35 14.96 -20.07
C ASP A 118 -22.41 13.98 -20.76
N VAL A 119 -22.08 12.90 -20.06
CA VAL A 119 -21.28 11.79 -20.59
C VAL A 119 -22.22 10.87 -21.37
N GLU A 120 -22.18 10.96 -22.71
CA GLU A 120 -22.83 9.97 -23.58
C GLU A 120 -22.31 8.55 -23.26
N MET A 121 -23.09 7.81 -22.49
CA MET A 121 -22.89 6.37 -22.33
C MET A 121 -23.17 5.67 -23.68
N PRO A 122 -22.43 4.58 -24.00
CA PRO A 122 -22.67 3.82 -25.22
C PRO A 122 -24.13 3.33 -25.28
N PRO A 123 -24.71 3.19 -26.49
CA PRO A 123 -26.14 2.97 -26.66
C PRO A 123 -26.63 1.77 -25.86
N ARG A 124 -27.63 1.99 -25.00
CA ARG A 124 -28.34 0.94 -24.25
C ARG A 124 -28.80 -0.14 -25.23
N LYS A 125 -28.14 -1.30 -25.17
CA LYS A 125 -28.73 -2.53 -25.70
C LYS A 125 -29.95 -2.88 -24.83
N ARG A 126 -30.82 -3.73 -25.40
CA ARG A 126 -32.10 -4.14 -24.80
C ARG A 126 -31.93 -4.59 -23.33
N PRO A 127 -32.93 -4.37 -22.46
CA PRO A 127 -32.98 -5.01 -21.15
C PRO A 127 -32.87 -6.53 -21.34
N GLY A 128 -32.06 -7.20 -20.53
CA GLY A 128 -31.62 -8.56 -20.76
C GLY A 128 -30.18 -8.83 -20.30
N ARG A 129 -30.06 -9.14 -19.01
CA ARG A 129 -28.90 -9.63 -18.24
C ARG A 129 -27.77 -8.62 -17.99
N PRO A 130 -27.09 -8.73 -16.82
CA PRO A 130 -25.82 -8.07 -16.60
C PRO A 130 -24.84 -8.45 -17.72
N GLN A 131 -24.10 -7.47 -18.23
CA GLN A 131 -23.21 -7.71 -19.34
C GLN A 131 -22.08 -8.66 -18.89
N ARG A 132 -22.02 -9.86 -19.47
CA ARG A 132 -20.86 -10.76 -19.37
C ARG A 132 -19.76 -10.26 -20.30
N TRP A 133 -18.55 -10.08 -19.78
CA TRP A 133 -17.43 -9.48 -20.51
C TRP A 133 -16.49 -10.55 -21.07
N PHE A 134 -16.41 -11.69 -20.38
CA PHE A 134 -15.58 -12.84 -20.74
C PHE A 134 -16.36 -14.14 -20.61
N ASP A 135 -16.21 -15.03 -21.58
CA ASP A 135 -16.75 -16.39 -21.54
C ASP A 135 -15.78 -17.36 -20.85
N VAL A 136 -16.27 -18.52 -20.43
CA VAL A 136 -15.44 -19.60 -19.89
C VAL A 136 -14.45 -20.08 -20.95
N GLY A 137 -13.20 -20.29 -20.54
CA GLY A 137 -12.09 -20.67 -21.43
C GLY A 137 -11.35 -19.49 -22.07
N VAL A 138 -11.81 -18.25 -21.89
CA VAL A 138 -11.10 -17.05 -22.37
C VAL A 138 -9.88 -16.78 -21.48
N SER A 139 -8.71 -16.59 -22.10
CA SER A 139 -7.52 -16.08 -21.42
C SER A 139 -7.66 -14.59 -21.12
N VAL A 140 -7.52 -14.25 -19.84
CA VAL A 140 -7.67 -12.91 -19.27
C VAL A 140 -6.45 -12.57 -18.43
N GLU A 141 -6.33 -11.31 -18.04
CA GLU A 141 -5.49 -10.91 -16.91
C GLU A 141 -6.36 -10.45 -15.75
N VAL A 142 -5.98 -10.86 -14.55
CA VAL A 142 -6.67 -10.51 -13.30
C VAL A 142 -5.77 -9.60 -12.48
N PHE A 143 -6.35 -8.56 -11.90
CA PHE A 143 -5.68 -7.76 -10.89
C PHE A 143 -5.64 -8.56 -9.58
N ALA A 144 -4.47 -9.12 -9.30
CA ALA A 144 -4.19 -9.85 -8.07
C ALA A 144 -3.98 -8.87 -6.91
N ASP A 145 -4.15 -9.38 -5.69
CA ASP A 145 -4.16 -8.56 -4.46
C ASP A 145 -2.79 -7.89 -4.18
N ASN A 146 -1.72 -8.46 -4.75
CA ASN A 146 -0.38 -7.88 -4.83
C ASN A 146 -0.23 -6.69 -5.80
N GLY A 147 -1.32 -6.24 -6.41
CA GLY A 147 -1.38 -5.16 -7.37
C GLY A 147 -0.84 -5.49 -8.76
N ARG A 148 -0.42 -6.73 -9.03
CA ARG A 148 -0.01 -7.13 -10.38
C ARG A 148 -1.20 -7.65 -11.17
N TRP A 149 -1.14 -7.39 -12.46
CA TRP A 149 -1.96 -8.10 -13.43
C TRP A 149 -1.31 -9.46 -13.72
N CYS A 150 -2.00 -10.53 -13.33
CA CYS A 150 -1.60 -11.92 -13.53
C CYS A 150 -2.42 -12.57 -14.64
N GLY A 151 -1.77 -13.26 -15.58
CA GLY A 151 -2.47 -14.01 -16.62
C GLY A 151 -3.19 -15.24 -16.07
N GLY A 152 -4.35 -15.56 -16.62
CA GLY A 152 -5.11 -16.75 -16.28
C GLY A 152 -6.22 -17.04 -17.29
N THR A 153 -7.03 -18.06 -17.01
CA THR A 153 -8.15 -18.47 -17.87
C THR A 153 -9.43 -18.49 -17.05
N VAL A 154 -10.51 -17.89 -17.57
CA VAL A 154 -11.82 -17.88 -16.90
C VAL A 154 -12.34 -19.32 -16.80
N ALA A 155 -12.36 -19.87 -15.59
CA ALA A 155 -12.87 -21.21 -15.30
C ALA A 155 -14.38 -21.19 -15.05
N ARG A 156 -14.91 -20.11 -14.45
CA ARG A 156 -16.34 -19.94 -14.18
C ARG A 156 -16.70 -18.46 -14.12
N VAL A 157 -17.90 -18.12 -14.62
CA VAL A 157 -18.55 -16.82 -14.40
C VAL A 157 -19.68 -17.03 -13.39
N ILE A 158 -19.78 -16.13 -12.41
CA ILE A 158 -20.76 -16.17 -11.32
C ILE A 158 -21.49 -14.83 -11.34
N GLU A 159 -22.81 -14.88 -11.44
CA GLU A 159 -23.69 -13.69 -11.35
C GLU A 159 -24.33 -13.73 -9.97
N GLN A 160 -24.15 -12.68 -9.18
CA GLN A 160 -24.63 -12.58 -7.80
C GLN A 160 -25.35 -11.26 -7.60
N VAL A 161 -26.52 -11.30 -6.98
CA VAL A 161 -27.27 -10.09 -6.60
C VAL A 161 -26.55 -9.42 -5.44
N ARG A 162 -26.33 -8.10 -5.56
CA ARG A 162 -25.57 -7.26 -4.62
C ARG A 162 -26.05 -7.43 -3.17
N ASP A 163 -27.36 -7.45 -2.99
CA ASP A 163 -28.01 -7.47 -1.67
C ASP A 163 -28.74 -8.80 -1.40
N ALA A 164 -28.14 -9.92 -1.80
CA ALA A 164 -28.65 -11.30 -1.58
C ALA A 164 -28.71 -11.75 -0.09
N PHE A 165 -28.81 -10.81 0.85
CA PHE A 165 -28.97 -11.06 2.28
C PHE A 165 -30.33 -10.57 2.82
N ASP A 166 -31.00 -9.60 2.16
CA ASP A 166 -32.29 -9.06 2.58
C ASP A 166 -33.48 -9.82 1.96
N TRP A 167 -33.58 -11.11 2.28
CA TRP A 167 -34.62 -12.03 1.78
C TRP A 167 -36.07 -11.68 2.23
N GLY A 168 -36.28 -10.56 2.93
CA GLY A 168 -37.60 -10.12 3.41
C GLY A 168 -38.45 -9.39 2.37
N GLY A 169 -37.85 -8.82 1.33
CA GLY A 169 -38.56 -8.10 0.27
C GLY A 169 -38.93 -9.00 -0.91
N GLY A 170 -40.22 -9.32 -1.08
CA GLY A 170 -40.72 -10.21 -2.15
C GLY A 170 -40.65 -9.68 -3.59
N GLY A 171 -39.78 -8.73 -3.89
CA GLY A 171 -39.50 -8.26 -5.25
C GLY A 171 -38.44 -9.12 -5.92
N ALA A 172 -38.61 -9.42 -7.21
CA ALA A 172 -37.48 -9.92 -8.00
C ALA A 172 -36.45 -8.77 -8.14
N PRO A 173 -35.15 -9.01 -7.86
CA PRO A 173 -34.13 -7.97 -7.95
C PRO A 173 -34.02 -7.39 -9.37
N GLU A 174 -33.71 -6.10 -9.47
CA GLU A 174 -33.55 -5.46 -10.77
C GLU A 174 -32.25 -5.97 -11.45
N GLU A 175 -32.21 -5.97 -12.79
CA GLU A 175 -31.02 -6.45 -13.50
C GLU A 175 -29.74 -5.63 -13.21
N SER A 176 -29.91 -4.39 -12.71
CA SER A 176 -28.84 -3.53 -12.18
C SER A 176 -28.15 -4.07 -10.95
N ASP A 177 -28.81 -4.95 -10.21
CA ASP A 177 -28.37 -5.39 -8.89
C ASP A 177 -27.41 -6.58 -9.01
N TYR A 178 -27.27 -7.17 -10.20
CA TYR A 178 -26.36 -8.29 -10.45
C TYR A 178 -24.92 -7.81 -10.68
N GLN A 179 -24.05 -8.17 -9.75
CA GLN A 179 -22.59 -8.09 -9.93
C GLN A 179 -22.08 -9.37 -10.61
N VAL A 180 -21.12 -9.20 -11.52
CA VAL A 180 -20.48 -10.31 -12.24
C VAL A 180 -19.10 -10.56 -11.65
N PHE A 181 -18.91 -11.77 -11.13
CA PHE A 181 -17.66 -12.26 -10.59
C PHE A 181 -17.06 -13.34 -11.50
N TYR A 182 -15.75 -13.32 -11.63
CA TYR A 182 -14.98 -14.29 -12.42
C TYR A 182 -14.12 -15.15 -11.51
N ASN A 183 -14.09 -16.44 -11.80
CA ASN A 183 -13.15 -17.38 -11.21
C ASN A 183 -12.08 -17.70 -12.27
N VAL A 184 -10.83 -17.36 -11.98
CA VAL A 184 -9.69 -17.43 -12.89
C VAL A 184 -8.56 -18.21 -12.20
N GLY A 185 -8.74 -19.53 -12.10
CA GLY A 185 -7.77 -20.45 -11.48
C GLY A 185 -7.61 -20.18 -9.98
N ALA A 186 -6.44 -19.71 -9.57
CA ALA A 186 -6.13 -19.34 -8.19
C ALA A 186 -6.84 -18.05 -7.73
N HIS A 187 -7.30 -17.21 -8.66
CA HIS A 187 -8.02 -15.97 -8.35
C HIS A 187 -9.52 -16.18 -8.46
N ARG A 188 -10.17 -16.49 -7.33
CA ARG A 188 -11.61 -16.73 -7.23
C ARG A 188 -12.38 -15.44 -6.94
N MET A 189 -13.64 -15.38 -7.37
CA MET A 189 -14.59 -14.29 -7.07
C MET A 189 -14.06 -12.87 -7.34
N LYS A 190 -13.31 -12.68 -8.44
CA LYS A 190 -12.79 -11.36 -8.80
C LYS A 190 -13.88 -10.55 -9.51
N HIS A 191 -14.08 -9.31 -9.07
CA HIS A 191 -15.09 -8.43 -9.64
C HIS A 191 -14.74 -8.07 -11.09
N ALA A 192 -15.74 -7.71 -11.91
CA ALA A 192 -15.53 -7.42 -13.33
C ALA A 192 -14.46 -6.34 -13.62
N SER A 193 -14.33 -5.33 -12.75
CA SER A 193 -13.28 -4.30 -12.82
C SER A 193 -11.86 -4.83 -12.70
N ASP A 194 -11.71 -5.96 -12.02
CA ASP A 194 -10.43 -6.57 -11.69
C ASP A 194 -10.02 -7.60 -12.76
N VAL A 195 -10.77 -7.69 -13.87
CA VAL A 195 -10.51 -8.63 -14.97
C VAL A 195 -10.44 -7.89 -16.30
N SER A 196 -9.31 -8.04 -16.98
CA SER A 196 -9.01 -7.37 -18.25
C SER A 196 -8.63 -8.36 -19.33
N LEU A 197 -8.65 -7.92 -20.58
CA LEU A 197 -7.98 -8.63 -21.66
C LEU A 197 -6.47 -8.66 -21.40
N SER A 198 -5.79 -9.71 -21.86
CA SER A 198 -4.34 -9.81 -21.68
C SER A 198 -3.60 -8.64 -22.32
N ARG A 199 -2.48 -8.27 -21.69
CA ARG A 199 -1.61 -7.19 -22.11
C ARG A 199 -1.09 -7.43 -23.52
N GLU A 200 -0.71 -8.66 -23.86
CA GLU A 200 -0.23 -9.02 -25.20
C GLU A 200 -1.31 -8.82 -26.25
N PHE A 201 -2.57 -9.17 -25.94
CA PHE A 201 -3.69 -8.94 -26.85
C PHE A 201 -3.89 -7.44 -27.09
N LEU A 202 -3.92 -6.65 -26.01
CA LEU A 202 -4.08 -5.20 -26.11
C LEU A 202 -2.88 -4.55 -26.84
N ILE A 203 -1.65 -4.98 -26.61
CA ILE A 203 -0.44 -4.48 -27.32
C ILE A 203 -0.51 -4.81 -28.81
N GLN A 204 -0.89 -6.04 -29.18
CA GLN A 204 -1.04 -6.43 -30.58
C GLN A 204 -2.13 -5.61 -31.31
N ARG A 205 -3.17 -5.20 -30.58
CA ARG A 205 -4.31 -4.41 -31.07
C ARG A 205 -3.98 -2.92 -31.21
N PHE A 206 -3.35 -2.34 -30.19
CA PHE A 206 -3.24 -0.90 -29.99
C PHE A 206 -1.81 -0.34 -30.06
N GLY A 207 -0.79 -1.21 -30.14
CA GLY A 207 0.63 -0.82 -30.14
C GLY A 207 1.14 -0.45 -28.75
N MET A 208 2.44 -0.13 -28.62
CA MET A 208 3.02 0.19 -27.30
C MET A 208 2.75 1.62 -26.79
N ARG A 209 2.09 2.47 -27.59
CA ARG A 209 1.90 3.90 -27.28
C ARG A 209 1.09 4.15 -25.99
N PRO A 210 -0.03 3.46 -25.71
CA PRO A 210 -0.77 3.63 -24.45
C PRO A 210 0.07 3.33 -23.20
N TRP A 211 0.93 2.31 -23.24
CA TRP A 211 1.80 1.97 -22.12
C TRP A 211 2.85 3.06 -21.86
N LEU A 212 3.38 3.69 -22.91
CA LEU A 212 4.29 4.83 -22.77
C LEU A 212 3.54 6.07 -22.23
N TRP A 213 2.29 6.28 -22.64
CA TRP A 213 1.43 7.30 -22.03
C TRP A 213 1.18 7.05 -20.55
N GLN A 214 0.93 5.80 -20.13
CA GLN A 214 0.72 5.47 -18.72
C GLN A 214 1.96 5.82 -17.88
N GLN A 215 3.17 5.58 -18.39
CA GLN A 215 4.41 6.02 -17.72
C GLN A 215 4.46 7.54 -17.52
N TRP A 216 4.18 8.30 -18.59
CA TRP A 216 4.16 9.76 -18.55
C TRP A 216 3.08 10.30 -17.60
N ALA A 217 1.88 9.75 -17.66
CA ALA A 217 0.74 10.18 -16.87
C ALA A 217 0.92 9.90 -15.36
N MET A 218 1.60 8.80 -14.98
CA MET A 218 1.97 8.55 -13.59
C MET A 218 3.01 9.54 -13.05
N LEU A 219 3.96 10.00 -13.90
CA LEU A 219 4.91 11.06 -13.51
C LEU A 219 4.20 12.42 -13.37
N GLN A 220 3.22 12.71 -14.23
CA GLN A 220 2.40 13.92 -14.10
C GLN A 220 1.56 13.91 -12.83
N LEU A 221 0.99 12.75 -12.45
CA LEU A 221 0.29 12.59 -11.18
C LEU A 221 1.23 12.85 -10.00
N GLU A 222 2.44 12.25 -9.99
CA GLU A 222 3.41 12.50 -8.90
C GLU A 222 3.78 13.99 -8.78
N GLN A 223 4.01 14.71 -9.88
CA GLN A 223 4.24 16.17 -9.83
C GLN A 223 3.02 16.94 -9.31
N ARG A 224 1.79 16.49 -9.63
CA ARG A 224 0.55 17.17 -9.24
C ARG A 224 0.21 16.96 -7.77
N LEU A 225 0.49 15.77 -7.23
CA LEU A 225 0.23 15.37 -5.86
C LEU A 225 1.02 16.21 -4.85
N ARG A 226 0.36 16.54 -3.74
CA ARG A 226 0.94 17.18 -2.56
C ARG A 226 0.58 16.39 -1.32
N PHE A 227 1.31 16.65 -0.25
CA PHE A 227 1.03 16.16 1.09
C PHE A 227 0.90 17.39 1.99
N GLN A 228 -0.22 18.08 1.84
CA GLN A 228 -0.54 19.31 2.54
C GLN A 228 -2.03 19.28 2.80
N ARG A 229 -2.41 19.08 4.07
CA ARG A 229 -3.82 19.00 4.48
C ARG A 229 -4.60 20.23 3.99
N ASP A 230 -5.84 19.97 3.58
CA ASP A 230 -6.80 20.97 3.09
C ASP A 230 -6.37 21.67 1.78
N HIS A 231 -5.34 21.16 1.07
CA HIS A 231 -4.96 21.65 -0.26
C HIS A 231 -5.76 20.93 -1.36
N PRO A 232 -6.26 21.61 -2.42
CA PRO A 232 -6.93 20.99 -3.58
C PRO A 232 -6.08 20.06 -4.47
N ARG A 233 -4.87 19.73 -4.00
CA ARG A 233 -3.89 18.84 -4.65
C ARG A 233 -3.32 17.83 -3.66
N ASP A 234 -3.84 17.82 -2.43
CA ASP A 234 -3.44 16.86 -1.44
C ASP A 234 -3.81 15.45 -1.89
N PHE A 235 -2.94 14.48 -1.58
CA PHE A 235 -3.10 13.12 -2.05
C PHE A 235 -4.39 12.45 -1.56
N ALA A 236 -4.98 12.91 -0.44
CA ALA A 236 -6.23 12.38 0.10
C ALA A 236 -7.48 13.04 -0.51
N GLU A 237 -7.33 14.19 -1.18
CA GLU A 237 -8.43 14.99 -1.72
C GLU A 237 -8.52 14.92 -3.26
N LEU A 238 -7.43 14.52 -3.93
CA LEU A 238 -7.33 14.49 -5.40
C LEU A 238 -7.83 13.16 -5.98
N ASP A 239 -8.96 13.15 -6.70
CA ASP A 239 -9.37 12.01 -7.55
C ASP A 239 -8.32 11.81 -8.66
N SER A 240 -7.44 10.84 -8.43
CA SER A 240 -6.36 10.48 -9.34
C SER A 240 -6.93 9.84 -10.60
N SER A 241 -8.04 9.10 -10.51
CA SER A 241 -8.72 8.54 -11.67
C SER A 241 -9.33 9.60 -12.58
N GLU A 242 -9.94 10.66 -12.05
CA GLU A 242 -10.40 11.78 -12.86
C GLU A 242 -9.23 12.49 -13.53
N PHE A 243 -8.14 12.76 -12.80
CA PHE A 243 -6.93 13.32 -13.38
C PHE A 243 -6.36 12.42 -14.50
N GLY A 244 -6.33 11.11 -14.29
CA GLY A 244 -5.95 10.12 -15.30
C GLY A 244 -6.86 10.13 -16.54
N ARG A 245 -8.19 10.26 -16.34
CA ARG A 245 -9.18 10.40 -17.43
C ARG A 245 -9.00 11.72 -18.20
N PHE A 246 -8.67 12.81 -17.52
CA PHE A 246 -8.33 14.10 -18.14
C PHE A 246 -7.06 13.98 -19.00
N LEU A 247 -5.97 13.45 -18.45
CA LEU A 247 -4.72 13.21 -19.17
C LEU A 247 -4.91 12.27 -20.38
N TRP A 248 -5.77 11.26 -20.26
CA TRP A 248 -6.13 10.37 -21.36
C TRP A 248 -6.88 11.10 -22.46
N ARG A 249 -7.89 11.93 -22.12
CA ARG A 249 -8.62 12.77 -23.08
C ARG A 249 -7.68 13.72 -23.81
N LYS A 250 -6.82 14.47 -23.09
CA LYS A 250 -5.84 15.40 -23.66
C LYS A 250 -4.89 14.69 -24.64
N TRP A 251 -4.27 13.59 -24.22
CA TRP A 251 -3.34 12.81 -25.05
C TRP A 251 -4.01 12.14 -26.26
N LEU A 252 -5.22 11.59 -26.09
CA LEU A 252 -5.98 11.00 -27.19
C LEU A 252 -6.37 12.06 -28.23
N ASN A 253 -6.68 13.28 -27.79
CA ASN A 253 -7.10 14.41 -28.62
C ASN A 253 -5.94 15.25 -29.20
N ASP A 254 -4.69 14.99 -28.83
CA ASP A 254 -3.49 15.56 -29.47
C ASP A 254 -3.43 15.21 -30.97
N ALA A 255 -3.16 16.20 -31.82
CA ALA A 255 -3.07 16.04 -33.28
C ALA A 255 -1.97 15.04 -33.70
N ARG A 256 -0.86 14.96 -32.94
CA ARG A 256 0.24 14.00 -33.12
C ARG A 256 -0.21 12.54 -32.92
N ASN A 257 -1.34 12.33 -32.24
CA ASN A 257 -1.88 11.01 -31.89
C ASN A 257 -3.05 10.56 -32.78
N ARG A 258 -3.29 11.26 -33.90
CA ARG A 258 -4.44 11.01 -34.80
C ARG A 258 -4.53 9.56 -35.29
N ASP A 259 -3.41 8.97 -35.69
CA ASP A 259 -3.30 7.58 -36.14
C ASP A 259 -3.78 6.58 -35.07
N PHE A 260 -3.37 6.78 -33.81
CA PHE A 260 -3.84 6.01 -32.68
C PHE A 260 -5.34 6.24 -32.44
N ARG A 261 -5.80 7.50 -32.45
CA ARG A 261 -7.20 7.87 -32.23
C ARG A 261 -8.14 7.20 -33.24
N GLU A 262 -7.73 7.13 -34.51
CA GLU A 262 -8.49 6.46 -35.57
C GLU A 262 -8.57 4.93 -35.41
N VAL A 263 -7.56 4.30 -34.78
CA VAL A 263 -7.62 2.88 -34.39
C VAL A 263 -8.48 2.71 -33.14
N TYR A 264 -8.20 3.48 -32.08
CA TYR A 264 -8.92 3.43 -30.81
C TYR A 264 -10.44 3.64 -30.96
N ARG A 265 -10.88 4.65 -31.73
CA ARG A 265 -12.30 4.90 -31.98
C ARG A 265 -12.96 3.78 -32.79
N ALA A 266 -12.25 3.18 -33.75
CA ALA A 266 -12.78 2.09 -34.58
C ALA A 266 -12.84 0.74 -33.85
N ASP A 267 -12.16 0.59 -32.71
CA ASP A 267 -12.02 -0.69 -32.04
C ASP A 267 -13.09 -0.96 -30.98
N LYS A 268 -13.66 -2.18 -30.99
CA LYS A 268 -14.64 -2.59 -29.98
C LYS A 268 -14.03 -2.84 -28.59
N TYR A 269 -12.72 -3.08 -28.49
CA TYR A 269 -12.03 -3.36 -27.23
C TYR A 269 -11.47 -2.10 -26.54
N ARG A 270 -11.82 -0.90 -27.03
CA ARG A 270 -11.36 0.41 -26.53
C ARG A 270 -11.69 0.68 -25.05
N GLY A 271 -12.75 0.05 -24.52
CA GLY A 271 -13.14 0.11 -23.11
C GLY A 271 -12.09 -0.54 -22.21
N TYR A 272 -11.80 -1.83 -22.43
CA TYR A 272 -10.78 -2.59 -21.72
C TYR A 272 -9.41 -1.93 -21.74
N LEU A 273 -9.00 -1.35 -22.88
CA LEU A 273 -7.74 -0.60 -22.93
C LEU A 273 -7.79 0.62 -21.99
N ARG A 274 -8.86 1.42 -22.03
CA ARG A 274 -8.99 2.61 -21.19
C ARG A 274 -8.94 2.23 -19.71
N GLU A 275 -9.78 1.29 -19.29
CA GLU A 275 -9.81 0.77 -17.91
C GLU A 275 -8.44 0.25 -17.46
N ARG A 276 -7.78 -0.56 -18.28
CA ARG A 276 -6.43 -1.05 -18.00
C ARG A 276 -5.38 0.06 -17.90
N MET A 277 -5.56 1.15 -18.64
CA MET A 277 -4.71 2.34 -18.56
C MET A 277 -5.01 3.20 -17.33
N MET A 278 -6.28 3.25 -16.87
CA MET A 278 -6.72 3.93 -15.65
C MET A 278 -6.40 3.17 -14.36
N HIS A 279 -6.21 1.84 -14.41
CA HIS A 279 -6.10 1.02 -13.20
C HIS A 279 -5.07 1.51 -12.14
N PRO A 280 -3.87 2.01 -12.51
CA PRO A 280 -2.95 2.57 -11.52
C PRO A 280 -3.49 3.77 -10.74
N PHE A 281 -4.36 4.56 -11.37
CA PHE A 281 -5.01 5.70 -10.74
C PHE A 281 -6.11 5.23 -9.78
N THR A 282 -6.98 4.31 -10.21
CA THR A 282 -8.00 3.70 -9.32
C THR A 282 -7.39 2.92 -8.15
N LEU A 283 -6.16 2.44 -8.28
CA LEU A 283 -5.43 1.82 -7.18
C LEU A 283 -4.95 2.85 -6.14
N ILE A 284 -4.65 4.07 -6.58
CA ILE A 284 -4.25 5.17 -5.71
C ILE A 284 -5.45 5.73 -4.96
N ASP A 285 -6.58 5.94 -5.65
CA ASP A 285 -7.83 6.39 -4.99
C ASP A 285 -8.27 5.37 -3.93
N LYS A 286 -8.17 4.07 -4.23
CA LYS A 286 -8.37 2.99 -3.25
C LYS A 286 -7.46 3.08 -2.01
N GLN A 287 -6.31 3.77 -2.02
CA GLN A 287 -5.50 3.93 -0.80
C GLN A 287 -6.09 4.96 0.18
N THR A 288 -6.94 5.86 -0.32
CA THR A 288 -7.53 6.99 0.42
C THR A 288 -9.01 6.81 0.69
N ASP A 289 -9.73 6.10 -0.18
CA ASP A 289 -11.16 5.83 -0.08
C ASP A 289 -11.54 5.15 1.26
N ASP A 290 -12.56 5.71 1.93
CA ASP A 290 -13.15 5.11 3.13
C ASP A 290 -13.80 3.75 2.83
N GLY A 291 -13.52 2.75 3.67
CA GLY A 291 -14.05 1.39 3.51
C GLY A 291 -13.41 0.57 2.39
N SER A 292 -12.29 1.02 1.82
CA SER A 292 -11.53 0.22 0.86
C SER A 292 -10.71 -0.88 1.55
N ASP A 293 -10.53 -2.00 0.86
CA ASP A 293 -9.62 -3.07 1.27
C ASP A 293 -8.11 -2.70 1.25
N TYR A 294 -7.74 -1.48 0.83
CA TYR A 294 -6.36 -0.99 0.74
C TYR A 294 -6.05 0.07 1.81
N LYS A 295 -7.05 0.57 2.52
CA LYS A 295 -6.88 1.68 3.47
C LYS A 295 -6.08 1.25 4.70
N ILE A 296 -4.87 1.77 4.86
CA ILE A 296 -3.94 1.36 5.93
C ILE A 296 -4.31 1.92 7.32
N THR A 297 -5.21 2.91 7.40
CA THR A 297 -5.63 3.51 8.68
C THR A 297 -6.14 2.47 9.67
N ASP A 298 -6.79 1.44 9.15
CA ASP A 298 -7.60 0.48 9.90
C ASP A 298 -6.81 -0.78 10.31
N SER A 299 -5.51 -0.84 9.99
CA SER A 299 -4.61 -1.95 10.36
C SER A 299 -3.77 -1.58 11.58
N ASP A 300 -4.02 -2.22 12.72
CA ASP A 300 -3.28 -1.94 13.96
C ASP A 300 -1.84 -2.48 13.95
N ASP A 301 -1.57 -3.56 13.19
CA ASP A 301 -0.27 -4.23 13.06
C ASP A 301 0.81 -3.45 12.26
N THR A 302 0.71 -2.12 12.17
CA THR A 302 1.78 -1.27 11.59
C THR A 302 2.90 -1.07 12.60
N SER A 303 4.15 -1.07 12.13
CA SER A 303 5.34 -0.80 12.98
C SER A 303 6.28 0.23 12.35
N ILE A 304 7.18 0.81 13.14
CA ILE A 304 8.20 1.76 12.65
C ILE A 304 9.07 1.18 11.51
N TYR A 305 9.29 -0.14 11.50
CA TYR A 305 10.02 -0.82 10.43
C TYR A 305 9.27 -0.73 9.10
N THR A 306 7.93 -0.76 9.16
CA THR A 306 7.06 -0.54 8.01
C THR A 306 7.21 0.88 7.49
N TYR A 307 7.27 1.91 8.36
CA TYR A 307 7.56 3.28 7.94
C TYR A 307 8.91 3.38 7.20
N MET A 308 9.97 2.73 7.68
CA MET A 308 11.26 2.74 6.96
C MET A 308 11.23 1.93 5.66
N SER A 309 10.52 0.80 5.64
CA SER A 309 10.29 -0.03 4.45
C SER A 309 9.63 0.77 3.33
N ILE A 310 8.60 1.57 3.66
CA ILE A 310 7.83 2.36 2.70
C ILE A 310 8.52 3.68 2.37
N LEU A 311 8.88 4.48 3.37
CA LEU A 311 9.40 5.85 3.17
C LEU A 311 10.92 5.90 2.96
N GLY A 312 11.69 4.98 3.55
CA GLY A 312 13.16 5.06 3.60
C GLY A 312 13.67 6.22 4.45
N ALA A 313 12.94 6.52 5.53
CA ALA A 313 13.22 7.57 6.51
C ALA A 313 12.71 7.13 7.88
N GLY A 314 13.05 7.88 8.94
CA GLY A 314 12.71 7.53 10.34
C GLY A 314 13.76 6.64 11.02
N GLU A 315 14.95 6.56 10.43
CA GLU A 315 16.04 5.66 10.77
C GLU A 315 16.46 5.71 12.26
N THR A 316 16.37 6.86 12.92
CA THR A 316 16.75 6.98 14.35
C THR A 316 15.89 6.10 15.24
N TYR A 317 14.56 6.20 15.15
CA TYR A 317 13.67 5.43 16.00
C TYR A 317 13.73 3.94 15.68
N VAL A 318 13.87 3.61 14.38
CA VAL A 318 14.15 2.25 13.91
C VAL A 318 15.41 1.68 14.56
N PHE A 319 16.52 2.42 14.57
CA PHE A 319 17.77 1.95 15.17
C PHE A 319 17.70 1.88 16.71
N ILE A 320 17.00 2.81 17.37
CA ILE A 320 16.80 2.77 18.83
C ILE A 320 16.00 1.52 19.21
N CYS A 321 14.88 1.27 18.54
CA CYS A 321 14.03 0.11 18.82
C CYS A 321 14.74 -1.19 18.46
N PHE A 322 15.41 -1.25 17.29
CA PHE A 322 16.23 -2.39 16.91
C PHE A 322 17.32 -2.69 17.96
N PHE A 323 17.97 -1.64 18.49
CA PHE A 323 18.98 -1.79 19.53
C PHE A 323 18.39 -2.31 20.84
N ILE A 324 17.24 -1.79 21.29
CA ILE A 324 16.55 -2.28 22.49
C ILE A 324 16.11 -3.74 22.29
N GLN A 325 15.46 -4.03 21.17
CA GLN A 325 14.98 -5.36 20.79
C GLN A 325 16.11 -6.37 20.59
N ALA A 326 17.30 -5.95 20.17
CA ALA A 326 18.48 -6.84 20.09
C ALA A 326 19.20 -7.00 21.44
N CYS A 327 19.45 -5.89 22.16
CA CYS A 327 20.30 -5.91 23.35
C CYS A 327 19.61 -6.48 24.58
N VAL A 328 18.33 -6.18 24.84
CA VAL A 328 17.67 -6.66 26.06
C VAL A 328 17.57 -8.20 26.08
N PRO A 329 17.14 -8.90 25.01
CA PRO A 329 17.11 -10.36 25.02
C PRO A 329 18.50 -11.00 25.13
N VAL A 330 19.54 -10.38 24.57
CA VAL A 330 20.93 -10.83 24.74
C VAL A 330 21.39 -10.69 26.18
N VAL A 331 21.11 -9.57 26.85
CA VAL A 331 21.44 -9.37 28.27
C VAL A 331 20.68 -10.36 29.17
N VAL A 332 19.39 -10.57 28.93
CA VAL A 332 18.57 -11.55 29.66
C VAL A 332 19.14 -12.96 29.47
N LEU A 333 19.50 -13.35 28.24
CA LEU A 333 20.11 -14.65 27.95
C LEU A 333 21.50 -14.84 28.61
N LEU A 334 22.33 -13.79 28.63
CA LEU A 334 23.63 -13.81 29.28
C LEU A 334 23.51 -13.94 30.80
N ASN A 335 22.61 -13.18 31.42
CA ASN A 335 22.34 -13.27 32.87
C ASN A 335 21.82 -14.66 33.25
N ALA A 336 20.82 -15.17 32.53
CA ALA A 336 20.27 -16.50 32.76
C ALA A 336 21.33 -17.61 32.65
N ASN A 337 22.31 -17.46 31.74
CA ASN A 337 23.42 -18.40 31.62
C ASN A 337 24.45 -18.27 32.76
N ALA A 338 24.81 -17.05 33.16
CA ALA A 338 25.74 -16.82 34.27
C ALA A 338 25.23 -17.46 35.58
N GLU A 339 23.95 -17.29 35.90
CA GLU A 339 23.32 -17.95 37.06
C GLU A 339 23.24 -19.48 36.92
N THR A 340 23.27 -20.01 35.69
CA THR A 340 23.30 -21.46 35.48
C THR A 340 24.69 -22.04 35.74
N ASP A 341 25.76 -21.36 35.32
CA ASP A 341 27.13 -21.89 35.43
C ASP A 341 27.55 -22.06 36.90
N ASP A 342 27.16 -21.14 37.79
CA ASP A 342 27.36 -21.27 39.24
C ASP A 342 26.61 -22.47 39.87
N ARG A 343 25.54 -22.95 39.21
CA ARG A 343 24.71 -24.08 39.67
C ARG A 343 25.07 -25.42 39.00
N LEU A 344 25.55 -25.38 37.75
CA LEU A 344 25.86 -26.55 36.91
C LEU A 344 27.08 -27.35 37.40
N GLY A 345 27.85 -26.84 38.35
CA GLY A 345 28.99 -27.54 38.95
C GLY A 345 28.67 -28.90 39.57
N ASN A 346 27.39 -29.24 39.83
CA ASN A 346 27.00 -30.53 40.45
C ASN A 346 25.75 -31.24 39.88
N SER A 347 24.96 -30.67 38.97
CA SER A 347 23.70 -31.28 38.49
C SER A 347 23.70 -31.64 37.00
N LYS A 348 23.67 -32.94 36.68
CA LYS A 348 23.64 -33.48 35.31
C LYS A 348 22.24 -33.54 34.66
N HIS A 349 21.22 -32.95 35.28
CA HIS A 349 19.83 -33.09 34.84
C HIS A 349 19.27 -31.76 34.35
N PHE A 350 18.73 -31.78 33.13
CA PHE A 350 18.06 -30.65 32.45
C PHE A 350 16.69 -30.29 33.08
N CYS A 351 16.31 -30.96 34.17
CA CYS A 351 15.01 -30.83 34.83
C CYS A 351 15.19 -30.11 36.16
N VAL A 352 14.37 -29.09 36.42
CA VAL A 352 14.32 -28.33 37.67
C VAL A 352 13.91 -29.27 38.84
N GLN A 353 14.90 -29.85 39.52
CA GLN A 353 14.70 -30.91 40.52
C GLN A 353 14.27 -30.41 41.90
N SER A 354 14.35 -29.10 42.20
CA SER A 354 13.95 -28.52 43.50
C SER A 354 13.14 -27.22 43.43
N GLY A 355 12.58 -26.88 42.26
CA GLY A 355 11.67 -25.74 42.12
C GLY A 355 10.32 -25.97 42.83
N ALA A 356 9.81 -24.95 43.51
CA ALA A 356 8.51 -25.00 44.18
C ALA A 356 7.38 -25.33 43.18
N LEU A 357 6.37 -26.09 43.63
CA LEU A 357 5.23 -26.51 42.79
C LEU A 357 4.56 -25.31 42.07
N TYR A 358 4.51 -24.16 42.72
CA TYR A 358 3.95 -22.92 42.16
C TYR A 358 4.73 -22.40 40.94
N ALA A 359 6.05 -22.49 40.94
CA ALA A 359 6.88 -22.08 39.78
C ALA A 359 6.63 -23.00 38.58
N LYS A 360 6.55 -24.32 38.83
CA LYS A 360 6.22 -25.32 37.79
C LYS A 360 4.83 -25.10 37.18
N LEU A 361 3.83 -24.82 38.04
CA LEU A 361 2.47 -24.51 37.60
C LEU A 361 2.40 -23.19 36.82
N LEU A 362 3.09 -22.14 37.28
CA LEU A 362 3.14 -20.87 36.55
C LEU A 362 3.82 -21.03 35.19
N LEU A 363 4.95 -21.74 35.12
CA LEU A 363 5.63 -22.04 33.86
C LEU A 363 4.70 -22.77 32.89
N LEU A 364 3.98 -23.80 33.35
CA LEU A 364 3.00 -24.51 32.54
C LEU A 364 1.89 -23.56 32.05
N CYS A 365 1.39 -22.66 32.89
CA CYS A 365 0.40 -21.65 32.50
C CYS A 365 0.93 -20.68 31.43
N VAL A 366 2.16 -20.15 31.58
CA VAL A 366 2.79 -19.26 30.58
C VAL A 366 3.00 -19.99 29.26
N MET A 367 3.48 -21.23 29.30
CA MET A 367 3.67 -22.05 28.10
C MET A 367 2.35 -22.38 27.39
N LEU A 368 1.28 -22.65 28.13
CA LEU A 368 -0.07 -22.82 27.57
C LEU A 368 -0.58 -21.51 26.93
N ILE A 369 -0.36 -20.35 27.54
CA ILE A 369 -0.67 -19.04 26.94
C ILE A 369 0.11 -18.86 25.63
N TYR A 370 1.40 -19.23 25.60
CA TYR A 370 2.20 -19.13 24.39
C TYR A 370 1.69 -20.07 23.28
N THR A 371 1.27 -21.29 23.62
CA THR A 371 0.70 -22.22 22.64
C THR A 371 -0.69 -21.80 22.12
N ILE A 372 -1.56 -21.29 23.00
CA ILE A 372 -2.96 -20.98 22.66
C ILE A 372 -3.11 -19.60 22.02
N LYS A 373 -2.29 -18.62 22.39
CA LYS A 373 -2.36 -17.24 21.88
C LYS A 373 -1.17 -16.89 20.97
N VAL A 374 0.05 -16.94 21.50
CA VAL A 374 1.23 -16.39 20.82
C VAL A 374 1.54 -17.11 19.51
N ILE A 375 1.39 -18.44 19.45
CA ILE A 375 1.58 -19.20 18.20
C ILE A 375 0.56 -18.77 17.13
N PRO A 376 -0.78 -18.83 17.35
CA PRO A 376 -1.75 -18.31 16.40
C PRO A 376 -1.53 -16.86 15.98
N ASP A 377 -1.28 -15.94 16.92
CA ASP A 377 -1.06 -14.53 16.63
C ASP A 377 0.18 -14.32 15.75
N THR A 378 1.30 -14.98 16.08
CA THR A 378 2.54 -14.93 15.29
C THR A 378 2.35 -15.54 13.89
N MET A 379 1.57 -16.61 13.77
CA MET A 379 1.24 -17.21 12.47
C MET A 379 0.31 -16.31 11.63
N ASN A 380 -0.66 -15.66 12.25
CA ASN A 380 -1.53 -14.69 11.57
C ASN A 380 -0.71 -13.49 11.05
N LYS A 381 0.14 -12.88 11.90
CA LYS A 381 1.09 -11.83 11.49
C LYS A 381 2.02 -12.32 10.38
N PHE A 382 2.52 -13.55 10.44
CA PHE A 382 3.35 -14.13 9.37
C PHE A 382 2.61 -14.23 8.02
N VAL A 383 1.39 -14.77 7.97
CA VAL A 383 0.63 -14.88 6.71
C VAL A 383 0.20 -13.50 6.20
N GLU A 384 -0.05 -12.54 7.10
CA GLU A 384 -0.32 -11.16 6.71
C GLU A 384 0.91 -10.47 6.11
N ARG A 385 2.05 -10.48 6.82
CA ARG A 385 3.31 -9.85 6.39
C ARG A 385 3.96 -10.55 5.20
N THR A 386 3.61 -11.80 4.91
CA THR A 386 3.98 -12.45 3.63
C THR A 386 3.14 -11.98 2.44
N GLY A 387 2.15 -11.11 2.62
CA GLY A 387 1.37 -10.49 1.55
C GLY A 387 0.34 -11.43 0.91
N VAL A 388 -0.12 -12.45 1.65
CA VAL A 388 -1.01 -13.51 1.14
C VAL A 388 -2.44 -13.39 1.66
N LEU A 389 -2.67 -12.66 2.77
CA LEU A 389 -4.02 -12.39 3.26
C LEU A 389 -4.72 -11.29 2.45
N GLY A 390 -6.04 -11.23 2.58
CA GLY A 390 -6.86 -10.20 1.95
C GLY A 390 -6.88 -8.85 2.68
N GLY A 391 -6.17 -8.69 3.80
CA GLY A 391 -6.20 -7.48 4.64
C GLY A 391 -5.41 -6.29 4.07
N PRO A 392 -5.71 -5.04 4.49
CA PRO A 392 -5.10 -3.83 3.92
C PRO A 392 -3.58 -3.79 4.00
N LEU A 393 -3.00 -4.16 5.15
CA LEU A 393 -1.55 -4.23 5.31
C LEU A 393 -0.96 -5.33 4.42
N SER A 394 -1.57 -6.51 4.36
CA SER A 394 -1.11 -7.60 3.48
C SER A 394 -1.03 -7.19 2.01
N ARG A 395 -2.08 -6.56 1.47
CA ARG A 395 -2.11 -6.07 0.08
C ARG A 395 -1.05 -4.98 -0.16
N ASN A 396 -0.85 -4.11 0.81
CA ASN A 396 0.14 -3.04 0.76
C ASN A 396 1.59 -3.53 0.87
N ILE A 397 1.86 -4.55 1.69
CA ILE A 397 3.15 -5.24 1.73
C ILE A 397 3.38 -6.03 0.43
N ALA A 398 2.33 -6.59 -0.17
CA ALA A 398 2.43 -7.26 -1.46
C ALA A 398 2.76 -6.25 -2.59
N LEU A 399 2.12 -5.07 -2.64
CA LEU A 399 2.53 -3.94 -3.50
C LEU A 399 3.99 -3.55 -3.28
N ARG A 400 4.42 -3.48 -2.01
CA ARG A 400 5.79 -3.15 -1.63
C ARG A 400 6.80 -4.18 -2.14
N ARG A 401 6.47 -5.49 -2.11
CA ARG A 401 7.28 -6.57 -2.72
C ARG A 401 7.44 -6.41 -4.23
N VAL A 402 6.40 -5.93 -4.93
CA VAL A 402 6.49 -5.67 -6.38
C VAL A 402 7.54 -4.60 -6.69
N VAL A 403 7.56 -3.51 -5.93
CA VAL A 403 8.53 -2.41 -6.10
C VAL A 403 9.96 -2.87 -5.79
N TRP A 404 10.11 -3.71 -4.75
CA TRP A 404 11.35 -4.39 -4.40
C TRP A 404 11.88 -5.26 -5.55
N GLU A 405 11.08 -6.17 -6.08
CA GLU A 405 11.46 -7.03 -7.21
C GLU A 405 11.79 -6.24 -8.48
N ASN A 406 11.09 -5.12 -8.70
CA ASN A 406 11.34 -4.19 -9.79
C ASN A 406 12.59 -3.31 -9.57
N LYS A 407 13.29 -3.47 -8.43
CA LYS A 407 14.55 -2.78 -8.04
C LYS A 407 14.44 -1.26 -7.91
N GLN A 408 13.24 -0.72 -7.72
CA GLN A 408 13.01 0.73 -7.71
C GLN A 408 13.22 1.38 -6.33
N ASP A 409 13.59 0.57 -5.34
CA ASP A 409 13.86 1.03 -3.98
C ASP A 409 15.20 1.74 -3.84
N THR A 410 15.19 2.80 -3.02
CA THR A 410 16.39 3.37 -2.41
C THR A 410 17.03 2.38 -1.42
N MET A 411 18.33 2.48 -1.15
CA MET A 411 19.02 1.56 -0.22
C MET A 411 18.40 1.54 1.19
N LEU A 412 17.87 2.68 1.67
CA LEU A 412 17.18 2.72 2.97
C LEU A 412 15.81 2.03 2.95
N GLN A 413 15.03 2.15 1.87
CA GLN A 413 13.80 1.36 1.70
C GLN A 413 14.09 -0.15 1.59
N ARG A 414 15.21 -0.52 0.96
CA ARG A 414 15.66 -1.92 0.88
C ARG A 414 16.02 -2.49 2.24
N PHE A 415 16.77 -1.72 3.03
CA PHE A 415 17.13 -2.08 4.40
C PHE A 415 15.92 -2.09 5.34
N GLY A 416 15.04 -1.08 5.24
CA GLY A 416 13.79 -1.02 5.98
C GLY A 416 12.88 -2.22 5.69
N TYR A 417 12.73 -2.63 4.43
CA TYR A 417 11.93 -3.82 4.07
C TYR A 417 12.57 -5.14 4.57
N ALA A 418 13.91 -5.22 4.57
CA ALA A 418 14.61 -6.37 5.16
C ALA A 418 14.42 -6.44 6.70
N LEU A 419 14.46 -5.30 7.39
CA LEU A 419 14.17 -5.22 8.83
C LEU A 419 12.69 -5.48 9.14
N ASP A 420 11.77 -4.94 8.33
CA ASP A 420 10.32 -5.13 8.48
C ASP A 420 9.95 -6.61 8.36
N ILE A 421 10.60 -7.36 7.45
CA ILE A 421 10.47 -8.82 7.41
C ILE A 421 11.15 -9.48 8.61
N LEU A 422 12.40 -9.15 8.93
CA LEU A 422 13.12 -9.80 10.03
C LEU A 422 12.35 -9.66 11.37
N LEU A 423 11.91 -8.44 11.68
CA LEU A 423 11.39 -8.07 12.99
C LEU A 423 9.88 -8.24 13.16
N ASN A 424 9.06 -8.15 12.11
CA ASN A 424 7.63 -8.44 12.26
C ASN A 424 7.28 -9.93 12.00
N ILE A 425 8.18 -10.73 11.41
CA ILE A 425 7.96 -12.16 11.16
C ILE A 425 8.77 -13.04 12.13
N SER A 426 10.10 -12.93 12.10
CA SER A 426 10.96 -13.92 12.77
C SER A 426 11.32 -13.59 14.20
N TYR A 427 11.43 -12.30 14.50
CA TYR A 427 11.83 -11.82 15.82
C TYR A 427 10.84 -12.22 16.93
N PRO A 428 9.50 -12.16 16.78
CA PRO A 428 8.58 -12.64 17.80
C PRO A 428 8.85 -14.12 18.12
N SER A 429 8.87 -14.98 17.09
CA SER A 429 9.17 -16.41 17.23
C SER A 429 10.52 -16.68 17.91
N MET A 430 11.58 -15.93 17.54
CA MET A 430 12.89 -16.04 18.17
C MET A 430 12.88 -15.57 19.63
N LEU A 431 12.19 -14.48 19.92
CA LEU A 431 12.10 -13.86 21.23
C LEU A 431 11.35 -14.75 22.22
N TYR A 432 10.19 -15.31 21.83
CA TYR A 432 9.46 -16.26 22.66
C TYR A 432 10.19 -17.60 22.82
N ALA A 433 10.99 -18.04 21.83
CA ALA A 433 11.86 -19.21 21.98
C ALA A 433 12.99 -18.96 23.00
N VAL A 434 13.66 -17.80 22.92
CA VAL A 434 14.68 -17.38 23.89
C VAL A 434 14.06 -17.22 25.28
N ASN A 435 12.87 -16.61 25.40
CA ASN A 435 12.20 -16.49 26.69
C ASN A 435 11.83 -17.86 27.24
N SER A 436 11.27 -18.77 26.44
CA SER A 436 10.96 -20.14 26.90
C SER A 436 12.21 -20.83 27.47
N TYR A 437 13.36 -20.72 26.79
CA TYR A 437 14.64 -21.21 27.29
C TYR A 437 15.06 -20.60 28.65
N VAL A 438 14.86 -19.29 28.83
CA VAL A 438 15.14 -18.60 30.10
C VAL A 438 14.17 -19.08 31.19
N LEU A 439 12.87 -19.12 30.92
CA LEU A 439 11.84 -19.58 31.85
C LEU A 439 12.02 -21.04 32.30
N PHE A 440 12.63 -21.91 31.46
CA PHE A 440 13.02 -23.27 31.86
C PHE A 440 14.14 -23.33 32.89
N LYS A 441 14.94 -22.26 33.02
CA LYS A 441 16.05 -22.15 33.98
C LYS A 441 15.66 -21.38 35.24
N THR A 442 14.66 -20.51 35.17
CA THR A 442 14.17 -19.69 36.29
C THR A 442 13.39 -20.54 37.30
N GLU A 443 13.75 -20.44 38.58
CA GLU A 443 13.05 -21.13 39.68
C GLU A 443 12.10 -20.23 40.48
N ASP A 444 12.30 -18.91 40.47
CA ASP A 444 11.39 -17.97 41.14
C ASP A 444 10.14 -17.72 40.27
N THR A 445 8.99 -17.82 40.93
CA THR A 445 7.67 -17.55 40.34
C THR A 445 7.52 -16.08 39.94
N ILE A 446 8.15 -15.14 40.66
CA ILE A 446 8.12 -13.71 40.33
C ILE A 446 8.98 -13.43 39.09
N GLU A 447 10.18 -14.00 39.02
CA GLU A 447 11.08 -13.84 37.86
C GLU A 447 10.48 -14.46 36.59
N ILE A 448 9.82 -15.63 36.68
CA ILE A 448 9.07 -16.23 35.56
C ILE A 448 8.03 -15.24 35.01
N LEU A 449 7.26 -14.59 35.88
CA LEU A 449 6.26 -13.60 35.49
C LEU A 449 6.88 -12.33 34.90
N LEU A 450 7.93 -11.80 35.53
CA LEU A 450 8.61 -10.58 35.09
C LEU A 450 9.30 -10.77 33.74
N ASN A 451 9.96 -11.91 33.51
CA ASN A 451 10.59 -12.23 32.23
C ASN A 451 9.54 -12.36 31.11
N ALA A 452 8.42 -13.03 31.38
CA ALA A 452 7.30 -13.11 30.42
C ALA A 452 6.71 -11.74 30.07
N LEU A 453 6.52 -10.85 31.06
CA LEU A 453 5.99 -9.49 30.85
C LEU A 453 6.99 -8.57 30.14
N ALA A 454 8.28 -8.64 30.48
CA ALA A 454 9.33 -7.86 29.84
C ALA A 454 9.43 -8.20 28.35
N ILE A 455 9.29 -9.47 28.00
CA ILE A 455 9.33 -9.97 26.63
C ILE A 455 8.13 -9.50 25.81
N GLU A 456 6.92 -9.51 26.38
CA GLU A 456 5.74 -8.93 25.72
C GLU A 456 5.94 -7.43 25.41
N PHE A 457 6.47 -6.66 26.36
CA PHE A 457 6.77 -5.23 26.18
C PHE A 457 7.83 -4.97 25.10
N ILE A 458 8.88 -5.79 25.04
CA ILE A 458 9.94 -5.68 24.01
C ILE A 458 9.37 -6.03 22.63
N HIS A 459 8.49 -7.04 22.56
CA HIS A 459 7.84 -7.49 21.33
C HIS A 459 6.95 -6.40 20.71
N THR A 460 6.14 -5.69 21.51
CA THR A 460 5.20 -4.69 20.98
C THR A 460 5.78 -3.28 20.86
N LEU A 461 7.04 -3.06 21.29
CA LEU A 461 7.66 -1.73 21.41
C LEU A 461 7.57 -0.88 20.12
N ASP A 462 7.80 -1.50 18.96
CA ASP A 462 7.79 -0.82 17.65
C ASP A 462 6.39 -0.58 17.07
N GLU A 463 5.42 -1.40 17.45
CA GLU A 463 3.99 -1.20 17.15
C GLU A 463 3.46 -0.04 18.01
N GLU A 464 3.68 -0.10 19.32
CA GLU A 464 3.32 0.94 20.31
C GLU A 464 3.90 2.31 19.96
N ILE A 465 5.19 2.38 19.61
CA ILE A 465 5.82 3.66 19.19
C ILE A 465 5.14 4.22 17.94
N SER A 466 4.79 3.37 16.97
CA SER A 466 4.11 3.82 15.74
C SER A 466 2.66 4.27 16.00
N ALA A 467 2.00 3.69 17.00
CA ALA A 467 0.66 4.06 17.47
C ALA A 467 0.64 5.34 18.34
N THR A 468 1.80 5.84 18.78
CA THR A 468 1.83 7.05 19.61
C THR A 468 1.26 8.28 18.90
N ARG A 469 0.58 9.14 19.67
CA ARG A 469 -0.10 10.33 19.14
C ARG A 469 0.82 11.38 18.50
N TRP A 470 2.14 11.29 18.73
CA TRP A 470 3.13 12.21 18.18
C TRP A 470 3.86 11.66 16.94
N TRP A 471 3.64 10.39 16.58
CA TRP A 471 4.22 9.77 15.39
C TRP A 471 3.42 10.10 14.12
N ASP A 472 2.31 9.37 13.89
CA ASP A 472 1.40 9.57 12.76
C ASP A 472 0.01 9.04 13.10
N THR A 473 -0.73 9.79 13.92
CA THR A 473 -2.09 9.43 14.41
C THR A 473 -3.08 9.02 13.33
N THR A 474 -2.92 9.55 12.12
CA THR A 474 -3.83 9.32 10.99
C THR A 474 -3.23 8.36 9.95
N LYS A 475 -2.07 7.76 10.25
CA LYS A 475 -1.24 6.95 9.33
C LYS A 475 -1.04 7.65 7.97
N ARG A 476 -1.07 8.99 7.95
CA ARG A 476 -1.12 9.83 6.75
C ARG A 476 0.18 9.74 5.96
N TYR A 477 1.33 9.82 6.65
CA TYR A 477 2.64 9.63 6.03
C TYR A 477 2.77 8.22 5.45
N LEU A 478 2.24 7.21 6.15
CA LEU A 478 2.24 5.83 5.69
C LEU A 478 1.37 5.64 4.43
N THR A 479 0.14 6.17 4.41
CA THR A 479 -0.76 6.16 3.24
C THR A 479 -0.12 6.83 2.03
N ALA A 480 0.45 8.03 2.21
CA ALA A 480 1.14 8.74 1.13
C ALA A 480 2.36 7.97 0.62
N GLY A 481 3.08 7.29 1.52
CA GLY A 481 4.14 6.34 1.15
C GLY A 481 3.64 5.16 0.31
N PHE A 482 2.47 4.60 0.63
CA PHE A 482 1.86 3.52 -0.15
C PHE A 482 1.35 3.98 -1.53
N ILE A 483 0.87 5.21 -1.66
CA ILE A 483 0.59 5.84 -2.95
C ILE A 483 1.90 5.98 -3.77
N GLU A 484 2.99 6.43 -3.14
CA GLU A 484 4.29 6.49 -3.81
C GLU A 484 4.76 5.09 -4.27
N VAL A 485 4.51 4.04 -3.47
CA VAL A 485 4.74 2.64 -3.85
C VAL A 485 3.87 2.22 -5.04
N ALA A 486 2.57 2.56 -5.07
CA ALA A 486 1.67 2.27 -6.20
C ALA A 486 2.10 2.97 -7.50
N ILE A 487 2.56 4.22 -7.41
CA ILE A 487 3.16 4.96 -8.54
C ILE A 487 4.40 4.22 -9.06
N ARG A 488 5.36 3.90 -8.18
CA ARG A 488 6.59 3.14 -8.53
C ARG A 488 6.30 1.76 -9.12
N MET A 489 5.25 1.09 -8.64
CA MET A 489 4.84 -0.22 -9.12
C MET A 489 4.51 -0.19 -10.61
N THR A 490 3.99 0.95 -11.09
CA THR A 490 3.62 1.20 -12.48
C THR A 490 4.77 1.76 -13.31
N LEU A 491 5.62 2.60 -12.73
CA LEU A 491 6.76 3.21 -13.42
C LEU A 491 7.85 2.19 -13.79
N GLN A 492 8.70 2.54 -14.76
CA GLN A 492 9.83 1.73 -15.23
C GLN A 492 11.12 2.56 -15.24
N LEU A 493 11.48 3.12 -14.09
CA LEU A 493 12.58 4.10 -13.94
C LEU A 493 13.92 3.65 -14.57
N HIS A 494 14.26 2.36 -14.46
CA HIS A 494 15.49 1.80 -15.04
C HIS A 494 15.51 1.84 -16.59
N VAL A 495 14.33 1.87 -17.23
CA VAL A 495 14.16 1.98 -18.67
C VAL A 495 14.38 3.43 -19.13
N PHE A 496 13.91 4.41 -18.35
CA PHE A 496 14.05 5.84 -18.66
C PHE A 496 15.51 6.32 -18.66
N SER A 497 16.31 5.80 -17.74
CA SER A 497 17.76 6.04 -17.65
C SER A 497 18.57 5.47 -18.83
N LYS A 498 18.01 4.52 -19.58
CA LYS A 498 18.73 3.77 -20.63
C LYS A 498 17.97 3.83 -21.95
N PRO A 499 18.20 4.86 -22.80
CA PRO A 499 17.52 5.05 -24.08
C PRO A 499 17.46 3.84 -25.01
N ALA A 500 18.45 2.93 -24.96
CA ALA A 500 18.40 1.68 -25.72
C ALA A 500 17.35 0.69 -25.20
N LEU A 501 17.18 0.57 -23.88
CA LEU A 501 16.12 -0.23 -23.26
C LEU A 501 14.75 0.39 -23.55
N LEU A 502 14.60 1.71 -23.43
CA LEU A 502 13.36 2.41 -23.78
C LEU A 502 12.94 2.14 -25.23
N CYS A 503 13.88 2.26 -26.18
CA CYS A 503 13.61 1.98 -27.59
C CYS A 503 13.17 0.53 -27.81
N LYS A 504 13.86 -0.44 -27.19
CA LYS A 504 13.53 -1.87 -27.28
C LYS A 504 12.15 -2.17 -26.67
N GLN A 505 11.89 -1.66 -25.47
CA GLN A 505 10.70 -1.93 -24.67
C GLN A 505 9.43 -1.40 -25.35
N TYR A 506 9.45 -0.15 -25.85
CA TYR A 506 8.28 0.49 -26.45
C TYR A 506 8.25 0.39 -27.99
N GLY A 507 9.11 -0.42 -28.60
CA GLY A 507 9.16 -0.62 -30.05
C GLY A 507 9.51 0.65 -30.85
N ILE A 508 10.25 1.58 -30.25
CA ILE A 508 10.63 2.85 -30.89
C ILE A 508 11.89 2.63 -31.75
N PRO A 509 11.87 2.95 -33.05
CA PRO A 509 13.08 2.88 -33.88
C PRO A 509 14.17 3.81 -33.34
N ARG A 510 15.35 3.27 -33.05
CA ARG A 510 16.44 4.04 -32.40
C ARG A 510 16.80 5.33 -33.13
N LYS A 511 16.86 5.28 -34.47
CA LYS A 511 17.11 6.46 -35.32
C LYS A 511 16.02 7.55 -35.21
N ALA A 512 14.77 7.18 -34.92
CA ALA A 512 13.70 8.14 -34.69
C ALA A 512 13.83 8.80 -33.31
N TYR A 513 14.16 8.02 -32.27
CA TYR A 513 14.45 8.53 -30.93
C TYR A 513 15.65 9.50 -30.93
N ASP A 514 16.79 9.11 -31.53
CA ASP A 514 17.98 9.96 -31.61
C ASP A 514 17.76 11.24 -32.41
N ARG A 515 16.82 11.24 -33.37
CA ARG A 515 16.40 12.42 -34.14
C ARG A 515 15.45 13.32 -33.33
N ALA A 516 14.51 12.72 -32.60
CA ALA A 516 13.56 13.43 -31.75
C ALA A 516 14.27 14.20 -30.63
N LEU A 517 15.31 13.59 -30.03
CA LEU A 517 16.12 14.20 -28.99
C LEU A 517 17.47 14.76 -29.49
N LYS A 518 17.57 15.14 -30.77
CA LYS A 518 18.84 15.64 -31.36
C LYS A 518 19.39 16.92 -30.72
N ASN A 519 18.51 17.72 -30.09
CA ASN A 519 18.84 19.00 -29.47
C ASN A 519 19.22 18.87 -27.98
N PHE A 520 19.14 17.67 -27.40
CA PHE A 520 19.46 17.42 -25.99
C PHE A 520 20.80 16.68 -25.91
N GLU A 521 21.73 17.20 -25.12
CA GLU A 521 23.02 16.56 -24.84
C GLU A 521 22.81 15.20 -24.18
N ASN A 522 22.11 15.18 -23.05
CA ASN A 522 21.66 13.95 -22.41
C ASN A 522 20.37 13.45 -23.07
N LYS A 523 20.44 12.32 -23.80
CA LYS A 523 19.27 11.68 -24.44
C LYS A 523 18.45 10.79 -23.51
N SER A 524 18.80 10.71 -22.23
CA SER A 524 17.99 10.07 -21.18
C SER A 524 16.70 10.88 -20.92
N LEU A 525 15.61 10.16 -20.61
CA LEU A 525 14.40 10.79 -20.03
C LEU A 525 14.56 11.05 -18.53
N ARG A 526 15.58 10.44 -17.90
CA ARG A 526 16.04 10.82 -16.57
C ARG A 526 17.21 11.79 -16.71
N ASP A 527 16.94 13.08 -16.52
CA ASP A 527 17.90 14.18 -16.67
C ASP A 527 17.52 15.38 -15.79
N TRP A 528 18.35 15.65 -14.78
CA TRP A 528 18.04 16.62 -13.71
C TRP A 528 18.02 18.06 -14.20
N ASP A 529 18.93 18.43 -15.10
CA ASP A 529 19.06 19.83 -15.53
C ASP A 529 17.99 20.21 -16.55
N THR A 530 17.58 19.28 -17.44
CA THR A 530 16.35 19.49 -18.24
C THR A 530 15.12 19.58 -17.34
N ALA A 531 14.96 18.67 -16.37
CA ALA A 531 13.76 18.66 -15.51
C ALA A 531 13.59 19.95 -14.69
N LYS A 532 14.67 20.50 -14.13
CA LYS A 532 14.67 21.80 -13.42
C LYS A 532 14.16 22.97 -14.27
N VAL A 533 14.37 22.91 -15.58
CA VAL A 533 13.92 23.93 -16.55
C VAL A 533 12.46 23.66 -16.90
N ASP A 534 12.15 22.43 -17.33
CA ASP A 534 10.83 22.03 -17.81
C ASP A 534 9.73 22.22 -16.76
N VAL A 535 10.00 21.95 -15.47
CA VAL A 535 9.06 22.14 -14.35
C VAL A 535 8.70 23.61 -14.11
N LYS A 536 9.53 24.54 -14.60
CA LYS A 536 9.34 25.99 -14.48
C LYS A 536 8.82 26.63 -15.77
N ASP A 537 8.61 25.85 -16.82
CA ASP A 537 8.14 26.34 -18.11
C ASP A 537 6.59 26.29 -18.16
N PRO A 538 5.90 27.44 -18.14
CA PRO A 538 4.44 27.47 -18.21
C PRO A 538 3.88 26.95 -19.55
N ALA A 539 4.71 26.84 -20.60
CA ALA A 539 4.29 26.22 -21.86
C ALA A 539 4.10 24.70 -21.73
N LEU A 540 4.87 24.05 -20.84
CA LEU A 540 4.87 22.60 -20.62
C LEU A 540 3.89 22.13 -19.54
N ALA A 541 3.21 23.06 -18.86
CA ALA A 541 2.20 22.78 -17.85
C ALA A 541 1.04 21.90 -18.37
N VAL A 542 0.51 21.05 -17.49
CA VAL A 542 -0.56 20.08 -17.80
C VAL A 542 -1.91 20.77 -18.03
N ASP A 543 -2.24 21.75 -17.21
CA ASP A 543 -3.53 22.43 -17.19
C ASP A 543 -3.36 23.94 -16.98
N ALA A 544 -4.46 24.70 -17.13
CA ALA A 544 -4.45 26.15 -16.99
C ALA A 544 -4.13 26.61 -15.55
N GLU A 545 -4.54 25.82 -14.54
CA GLU A 545 -4.32 26.10 -13.11
C GLU A 545 -2.82 25.99 -12.77
N GLU A 546 -2.14 24.93 -13.21
CA GLU A 546 -0.70 24.76 -13.08
C GLU A 546 0.08 25.81 -13.90
N ARG A 547 -0.36 26.12 -15.13
CA ARG A 547 0.24 27.21 -15.92
C ARG A 547 0.17 28.54 -15.16
N ARG A 548 -1.00 28.90 -14.64
CA ARG A 548 -1.23 30.10 -13.83
C ARG A 548 -0.39 30.07 -12.55
N TRP A 549 -0.32 28.95 -11.85
CA TRP A 549 0.55 28.77 -10.67
C TRP A 549 2.03 29.02 -10.99
N ILE A 550 2.56 28.44 -12.07
CA ILE A 550 3.94 28.64 -12.52
C ILE A 550 4.19 30.11 -12.91
N MET A 551 3.24 30.73 -13.61
CA MET A 551 3.32 32.15 -13.97
C MET A 551 3.30 33.07 -12.75
N MET A 552 2.41 32.85 -11.78
CA MET A 552 2.35 33.63 -10.52
C MET A 552 3.62 33.43 -9.69
N ALA A 553 4.14 32.21 -9.58
CA ALA A 553 5.40 31.92 -8.90
C ALA A 553 6.63 32.52 -9.60
N LYS A 554 6.57 32.72 -10.92
CA LYS A 554 7.59 33.44 -11.69
C LYS A 554 7.48 34.95 -11.44
N LEU A 555 6.29 35.52 -11.60
CA LEU A 555 6.01 36.93 -11.39
C LEU A 555 6.38 37.39 -9.97
N ALA A 556 6.03 36.62 -8.94
CA ALA A 556 6.40 36.89 -7.55
C ALA A 556 7.93 37.00 -7.34
N ARG A 557 8.73 36.25 -8.11
CA ARG A 557 10.21 36.33 -8.08
C ARG A 557 10.72 37.56 -8.83
N GLU A 558 10.07 37.95 -9.93
CA GLU A 558 10.42 39.13 -10.73
C GLU A 558 10.06 40.44 -10.01
N GLU A 559 8.93 40.48 -9.30
CA GLU A 559 8.52 41.61 -8.45
C GLU A 559 9.24 41.63 -7.09
N GLY A 560 9.97 40.56 -6.73
CA GLY A 560 10.68 40.45 -5.46
C GLY A 560 9.77 40.36 -4.22
N ASN A 561 8.48 40.02 -4.41
CA ASN A 561 7.50 39.91 -3.31
C ASN A 561 7.85 38.73 -2.41
N LYS A 562 8.57 38.99 -1.32
CA LYS A 562 9.05 37.97 -0.38
C LYS A 562 7.91 37.12 0.19
N GLY A 563 6.76 37.71 0.49
CA GLY A 563 5.60 36.99 1.03
C GLY A 563 5.04 35.98 0.04
N ALA A 564 4.85 36.38 -1.22
CA ALA A 564 4.44 35.46 -2.28
C ALA A 564 5.53 34.40 -2.57
N ILE A 565 6.82 34.78 -2.60
CA ILE A 565 7.93 33.84 -2.75
C ILE A 565 7.96 32.82 -1.60
N GLU A 566 7.70 33.25 -0.36
CA GLU A 566 7.62 32.38 0.83
C GLU A 566 6.32 31.57 0.88
N PHE A 567 5.24 32.02 0.26
CA PHE A 567 4.06 31.18 0.02
C PHE A 567 4.39 30.05 -0.97
N PHE A 568 4.88 30.40 -2.16
CA PHE A 568 5.27 29.42 -3.19
C PHE A 568 6.40 28.49 -2.73
N ARG A 569 7.38 28.97 -1.93
CA ARG A 569 8.41 28.13 -1.30
C ARG A 569 7.92 27.40 -0.06
N GLY A 570 7.00 27.95 0.72
CA GLY A 570 6.48 27.33 1.95
C GLY A 570 5.65 26.10 1.64
N VAL A 571 4.97 26.11 0.50
CA VAL A 571 4.38 24.93 -0.16
C VAL A 571 5.42 23.86 -0.50
N GLU A 572 6.64 24.24 -0.90
CA GLU A 572 7.76 23.32 -1.17
C GLU A 572 8.51 22.87 0.11
N ALA A 573 8.59 23.73 1.13
CA ALA A 573 9.52 23.60 2.26
C ALA A 573 8.92 23.04 3.56
N LYS A 574 7.58 22.99 3.72
CA LYS A 574 6.92 22.40 4.91
C LYS A 574 7.18 20.89 5.09
N PHE A 575 7.87 20.27 4.13
CA PHE A 575 8.27 18.86 4.13
C PHE A 575 9.61 18.55 4.80
N GLU A 576 10.41 19.56 5.08
CA GLU A 576 11.81 19.35 5.47
C GLU A 576 11.97 18.84 6.91
N ALA A 577 10.94 19.02 7.73
CA ALA A 577 10.93 18.63 9.14
C ALA A 577 9.98 17.45 9.39
N VAL A 578 10.42 16.24 9.08
CA VAL A 578 9.97 15.08 9.87
C VAL A 578 10.49 15.32 11.30
N PRO A 579 9.63 15.39 12.35
CA PRO A 579 10.04 15.92 13.66
C PRO A 579 11.23 15.22 14.34
N GLY A 580 11.57 14.00 13.93
CA GLY A 580 12.67 13.22 14.49
C GLY A 580 14.09 13.70 14.16
N THR A 581 14.34 14.36 13.02
CA THR A 581 15.73 14.67 12.59
C THR A 581 16.35 15.82 13.39
N ALA A 582 15.55 16.82 13.77
CA ALA A 582 16.03 17.99 14.52
C ALA A 582 16.50 17.64 15.94
N VAL A 583 15.79 16.74 16.64
CA VAL A 583 16.11 16.35 18.02
C VAL A 583 17.46 15.62 18.08
N VAL A 584 17.72 14.73 17.11
CA VAL A 584 18.96 13.95 17.01
C VAL A 584 20.16 14.85 16.72
N SER A 585 20.00 15.86 15.86
CA SER A 585 21.02 16.87 15.61
C SER A 585 21.47 17.61 16.88
N CYS A 586 20.57 17.82 17.84
CA CYS A 586 20.89 18.48 19.10
C CYS A 586 21.51 17.52 20.14
N VAL A 587 21.04 16.28 20.23
CA VAL A 587 21.47 15.34 21.29
C VAL A 587 22.74 14.57 20.94
N LEU A 588 22.96 14.24 19.67
CA LEU A 588 24.04 13.35 19.22
C LEU A 588 25.14 14.06 18.40
N GLY A 589 25.11 15.40 18.29
CA GLY A 589 25.99 16.18 17.41
C GLY A 589 27.49 15.84 17.51
N ALA A 590 28.01 15.64 18.73
CA ALA A 590 29.43 15.32 18.93
C ALA A 590 29.87 13.91 18.44
N ALA A 591 28.95 12.95 18.34
CA ALA A 591 29.22 11.63 17.76
C ALA A 591 28.85 11.58 16.26
N VAL A 592 27.89 12.41 15.86
CA VAL A 592 27.35 12.46 14.50
C VAL A 592 28.30 13.12 13.52
N ASP A 593 29.31 13.90 13.91
CA ASP A 593 30.31 14.39 12.93
C ASP A 593 31.09 13.24 12.24
N SER A 594 31.37 12.15 12.95
CA SER A 594 32.01 10.95 12.38
C SER A 594 31.07 10.13 11.51
N VAL A 595 29.80 9.98 11.94
CA VAL A 595 28.75 9.30 11.14
C VAL A 595 28.25 10.19 10.00
N GLY A 596 28.45 11.50 10.10
CA GLY A 596 28.05 12.54 9.18
C GLY A 596 28.79 12.45 7.85
N PHE A 597 29.95 11.79 7.81
CA PHE A 597 30.57 11.39 6.56
C PHE A 597 29.78 10.29 5.84
N ILE A 598 29.23 9.30 6.57
CA ILE A 598 28.36 8.25 6.02
C ILE A 598 26.98 8.82 5.67
N TYR A 599 26.40 9.66 6.54
CA TYR A 599 25.12 10.33 6.26
C TYR A 599 25.23 11.27 5.07
N ASN A 600 26.26 12.12 4.99
CA ASN A 600 26.51 12.91 3.78
C ASN A 600 26.84 12.02 2.59
N SER A 601 27.58 10.92 2.72
CA SER A 601 27.84 9.99 1.59
C SER A 601 26.55 9.37 1.03
N LEU A 602 25.63 8.95 1.91
CA LEU A 602 24.29 8.44 1.56
C LEU A 602 23.29 9.53 1.15
N ALA A 603 23.56 10.79 1.48
CA ALA A 603 22.79 11.98 1.07
C ALA A 603 23.40 12.72 -0.14
N THR A 604 24.63 12.39 -0.57
CA THR A 604 25.30 12.99 -1.74
C THR A 604 24.82 12.39 -3.06
N GLU A 605 23.53 12.51 -3.31
CA GLU A 605 23.02 12.90 -4.63
C GLU A 605 22.50 14.34 -4.46
N LYS A 606 23.44 15.31 -4.45
CA LYS A 606 23.29 16.62 -3.79
C LYS A 606 21.99 17.37 -4.18
N ASN A 607 21.28 17.80 -3.13
CA ASN A 607 20.17 18.76 -3.11
C ASN A 607 18.77 18.28 -3.54
N ASN A 608 18.51 16.97 -3.63
CA ASN A 608 17.13 16.47 -3.54
C ASN A 608 16.74 16.22 -2.07
N LYS A 609 16.16 17.25 -1.44
CA LYS A 609 15.43 17.08 -0.18
C LYS A 609 14.30 16.08 -0.43
N ARG A 610 14.25 14.99 0.34
CA ARG A 610 13.39 13.82 0.07
C ARG A 610 11.94 14.08 0.48
N VAL A 611 11.27 14.94 -0.27
CA VAL A 611 9.84 15.20 -0.13
C VAL A 611 9.05 14.00 -0.70
N ILE A 612 7.96 13.61 -0.04
CA ILE A 612 7.02 12.63 -0.59
C ILE A 612 6.42 13.23 -1.86
N PHE A 613 6.35 12.46 -2.95
CA PHE A 613 5.96 12.93 -4.29
C PHE A 613 6.95 13.91 -4.98
N SER A 614 8.23 13.91 -4.62
CA SER A 614 9.29 14.59 -5.39
C SER A 614 10.42 13.66 -5.87
N ARG A 615 10.22 12.34 -5.82
CA ARG A 615 11.31 11.37 -6.05
C ARG A 615 11.55 11.09 -7.53
N PHE A 616 10.55 11.25 -8.39
CA PHE A 616 10.74 11.12 -9.84
C PHE A 616 10.98 12.46 -10.52
N ALA A 617 11.32 13.51 -9.76
CA ALA A 617 11.64 14.84 -10.29
C ALA A 617 12.76 14.84 -11.36
N THR A 618 13.71 13.91 -11.29
CA THR A 618 14.71 13.72 -12.37
C THR A 618 14.13 13.24 -13.71
N CYS A 619 12.86 12.81 -13.75
CA CYS A 619 12.13 12.32 -14.91
C CYS A 619 11.09 13.33 -15.45
N TYR A 620 10.93 14.50 -14.82
CA TYR A 620 10.02 15.58 -15.24
C TYR A 620 10.55 16.34 -16.48
N THR A 621 11.13 15.61 -17.45
CA THR A 621 11.69 16.17 -18.69
C THR A 621 10.60 16.32 -19.74
N TRP A 622 9.59 17.13 -19.46
CA TRP A 622 8.40 17.32 -20.29
C TRP A 622 8.71 17.68 -21.74
N SER A 623 9.72 18.52 -21.98
CA SER A 623 10.20 18.89 -23.31
C SER A 623 10.73 17.69 -24.12
N LYS A 624 11.27 16.66 -23.45
CA LYS A 624 11.68 15.39 -24.06
C LYS A 624 10.51 14.43 -24.22
N TRP A 625 9.65 14.32 -23.20
CA TRP A 625 8.45 13.48 -23.24
C TRP A 625 7.56 13.84 -24.44
N GLU A 626 7.32 15.12 -24.68
CA GLU A 626 6.61 15.62 -25.86
C GLU A 626 7.11 15.08 -27.21
N LYS A 627 8.43 14.88 -27.35
CA LYS A 627 9.05 14.40 -28.59
C LYS A 627 9.05 12.87 -28.70
N VAL A 628 8.91 12.16 -27.57
CA VAL A 628 9.05 10.70 -27.48
C VAL A 628 7.70 9.99 -27.36
N LEU A 629 6.71 10.59 -26.69
CA LEU A 629 5.41 10.01 -26.33
C LEU A 629 4.63 9.43 -27.51
N PHE A 630 4.78 10.01 -28.71
CA PHE A 630 4.08 9.61 -29.93
C PHE A 630 4.92 8.73 -30.88
N LEU A 631 6.19 8.46 -30.57
CA LEU A 631 7.08 7.66 -31.41
C LEU A 631 6.75 6.15 -31.50
N PRO A 632 6.15 5.48 -30.48
CA PRO A 632 5.73 4.09 -30.63
C PRO A 632 4.74 3.91 -31.79
N GLY A 633 4.99 2.91 -32.62
CA GLY A 633 4.18 2.61 -33.80
C GLY A 633 2.78 2.08 -33.46
N VAL A 634 1.79 2.52 -34.23
CA VAL A 634 0.40 2.05 -34.14
C VAL A 634 0.15 0.93 -35.17
N PRO A 635 -0.47 -0.20 -34.79
CA PRO A 635 -0.82 -1.27 -35.72
C PRO A 635 -1.78 -0.78 -36.82
N LYS A 636 -1.45 -1.08 -38.09
CA LYS A 636 -2.33 -0.75 -39.22
C LYS A 636 -3.59 -1.63 -39.19
N LYS A 637 -4.77 -1.04 -39.36
CA LYS A 637 -6.10 -1.73 -39.31
C LYS A 637 -6.14 -3.07 -40.06
N ALA A 638 -5.62 -3.13 -41.29
CA ALA A 638 -5.61 -4.35 -42.10
C ALA A 638 -4.80 -5.53 -41.51
N ALA A 639 -3.77 -5.25 -40.71
CA ALA A 639 -2.97 -6.28 -40.05
C ALA A 639 -3.71 -6.90 -38.84
N VAL A 640 -4.59 -6.14 -38.20
CA VAL A 640 -5.37 -6.57 -37.03
C VAL A 640 -6.44 -7.59 -37.45
N THR A 641 -7.21 -7.29 -38.50
CA THR A 641 -8.29 -8.18 -38.97
C THR A 641 -7.77 -9.55 -39.42
N ARG A 642 -6.62 -9.59 -40.12
CA ARG A 642 -6.05 -10.82 -40.70
C ARG A 642 -5.49 -11.81 -39.64
N LYS A 643 -5.14 -11.33 -38.44
CA LYS A 643 -4.69 -12.20 -37.33
C LYS A 643 -5.83 -12.72 -36.45
N GLN A 644 -7.00 -12.08 -36.47
CA GLN A 644 -8.13 -12.51 -35.63
C GLN A 644 -8.71 -13.85 -36.08
N THR A 645 -8.79 -14.10 -37.39
CA THR A 645 -9.34 -15.36 -37.93
C THR A 645 -8.49 -16.58 -37.58
N SER A 646 -7.19 -16.42 -37.34
CA SER A 646 -6.31 -17.51 -36.88
C SER A 646 -6.33 -17.73 -35.36
N PHE A 647 -6.67 -16.72 -34.56
CA PHE A 647 -6.64 -16.84 -33.09
C PHE A 647 -7.87 -17.57 -32.52
N GLY A 648 -9.00 -17.56 -33.23
CA GLY A 648 -10.22 -18.27 -32.79
C GLY A 648 -10.16 -19.80 -32.94
N ALA A 649 -9.19 -20.33 -33.69
CA ALA A 649 -9.02 -21.78 -33.90
C ALA A 649 -7.77 -22.35 -33.22
N THR A 650 -6.83 -21.50 -32.82
CA THR A 650 -5.62 -21.91 -32.10
C THR A 650 -5.70 -21.38 -30.68
N THR A 651 -6.25 -22.21 -29.78
CA THR A 651 -5.84 -22.23 -28.36
C THR A 651 -4.37 -22.61 -28.31
N GLN A 652 -3.52 -21.65 -28.69
CA GLN A 652 -2.08 -21.78 -28.60
C GLN A 652 -1.80 -21.88 -27.10
N LYS A 653 -1.63 -23.11 -26.60
CA LYS A 653 -1.13 -23.38 -25.25
C LYS A 653 0.13 -22.54 -25.12
N PHE A 654 0.03 -21.43 -24.39
CA PHE A 654 1.19 -20.61 -24.05
C PHE A 654 2.03 -21.46 -23.10
N LYS A 655 2.95 -22.25 -23.68
CA LYS A 655 4.02 -22.94 -22.97
C LYS A 655 5.01 -21.91 -22.41
N ASN A 656 4.51 -21.16 -21.45
CA ASN A 656 5.23 -20.28 -20.53
C ASN A 656 4.90 -20.66 -19.07
N THR A 657 4.25 -21.81 -18.84
CA THR A 657 4.45 -22.53 -17.59
C THR A 657 5.92 -22.92 -17.50
N SER A 658 6.56 -22.48 -16.42
CA SER A 658 7.85 -23.02 -16.04
C SER A 658 7.66 -24.49 -15.64
N LEU A 659 8.73 -25.29 -15.65
CA LEU A 659 8.71 -26.67 -15.14
C LEU A 659 8.14 -26.77 -13.71
N ILE A 660 8.21 -25.66 -12.96
CA ILE A 660 7.76 -25.51 -11.57
C ILE A 660 6.23 -25.37 -11.48
N ASP A 661 5.57 -24.89 -12.53
CA ASP A 661 4.10 -24.81 -12.56
C ASP A 661 3.48 -26.18 -12.90
N GLU A 662 4.11 -26.98 -13.76
CA GLU A 662 3.78 -28.41 -13.94
C GLU A 662 3.97 -29.19 -12.62
N ILE A 663 5.11 -29.03 -11.94
CA ILE A 663 5.35 -29.66 -10.62
C ILE A 663 4.34 -29.19 -9.56
N GLY A 664 3.92 -27.91 -9.60
CA GLY A 664 2.90 -27.36 -8.71
C GLY A 664 1.51 -27.95 -8.94
N GLU A 665 1.14 -28.17 -10.21
CA GLU A 665 -0.11 -28.85 -10.58
C GLU A 665 -0.09 -30.34 -10.21
N ASP A 666 1.04 -31.03 -10.41
CA ASP A 666 1.19 -32.45 -10.04
C ASP A 666 1.09 -32.67 -8.52
N ILE A 667 1.69 -31.80 -7.70
CA ILE A 667 1.57 -31.85 -6.23
C ILE A 667 0.12 -31.58 -5.79
N ALA A 668 -0.57 -30.63 -6.42
CA ALA A 668 -1.98 -30.36 -6.15
C ALA A 668 -2.88 -31.54 -6.54
N TYR A 669 -2.59 -32.20 -7.66
CA TYR A 669 -3.31 -33.38 -8.14
C TYR A 669 -3.15 -34.58 -7.19
N ILE A 670 -1.93 -34.86 -6.72
CA ILE A 670 -1.66 -35.93 -5.75
C ILE A 670 -2.40 -35.69 -4.44
N ALA A 671 -2.44 -34.45 -3.96
CA ALA A 671 -3.12 -34.12 -2.72
C ALA A 671 -4.66 -34.17 -2.84
N GLY A 672 -5.23 -33.78 -3.99
CA GLY A 672 -6.65 -33.96 -4.28
C GLY A 672 -7.06 -35.44 -4.36
N ALA A 673 -6.19 -36.30 -4.90
CA ALA A 673 -6.41 -37.75 -4.93
C ALA A 673 -6.42 -38.40 -3.53
N ALA A 674 -5.84 -37.75 -2.52
CA ALA A 674 -5.84 -38.20 -1.13
C ALA A 674 -7.10 -37.82 -0.33
N GLY A 675 -8.09 -37.16 -0.96
CA GLY A 675 -9.30 -36.68 -0.28
C GLY A 675 -9.05 -35.53 0.69
N ILE A 676 -7.86 -34.91 0.64
CA ILE A 676 -7.59 -33.65 1.34
C ILE A 676 -8.17 -32.54 0.46
N ASP A 677 -9.19 -31.87 0.98
CA ASP A 677 -9.94 -30.84 0.24
C ASP A 677 -9.13 -29.53 0.17
N ILE A 678 -8.03 -29.55 -0.60
CA ILE A 678 -7.16 -28.39 -0.83
C ILE A 678 -7.86 -27.44 -1.80
N TYR A 679 -8.75 -26.61 -1.27
CA TYR A 679 -9.27 -25.46 -1.98
C TYR A 679 -8.15 -24.44 -2.20
N PRO A 680 -7.83 -24.03 -3.43
CA PRO A 680 -6.95 -22.88 -3.68
C PRO A 680 -7.66 -21.58 -3.28
N THR A 681 -7.53 -21.24 -2.00
CA THR A 681 -7.63 -19.90 -1.44
C THR A 681 -6.21 -19.30 -1.36
N GLY A 682 -6.01 -18.19 -0.62
CA GLY A 682 -4.66 -17.65 -0.39
C GLY A 682 -3.67 -18.70 0.15
N GLU A 683 -4.17 -19.74 0.83
CA GLU A 683 -3.37 -20.83 1.39
C GLU A 683 -2.48 -21.56 0.35
N THR A 684 -2.93 -21.76 -0.90
CA THR A 684 -2.06 -22.38 -1.93
C THR A 684 -0.94 -21.45 -2.39
N ASN A 685 -1.16 -20.14 -2.37
CA ASN A 685 -0.12 -19.16 -2.66
C ASN A 685 0.87 -19.05 -1.50
N ALA A 686 0.39 -19.09 -0.24
CA ALA A 686 1.24 -19.18 0.95
C ALA A 686 2.12 -20.44 0.90
N ARG A 687 1.52 -21.61 0.63
CA ARG A 687 2.27 -22.88 0.48
C ARG A 687 3.31 -22.80 -0.64
N LYS A 688 2.98 -22.26 -1.82
CA LYS A 688 3.95 -22.08 -2.92
C LYS A 688 5.09 -21.12 -2.53
N GLU A 689 4.79 -20.04 -1.83
CA GLU A 689 5.81 -19.08 -1.39
C GLU A 689 6.70 -19.64 -0.27
N ILE A 690 6.13 -20.33 0.72
CA ILE A 690 6.87 -21.06 1.75
C ILE A 690 7.84 -22.07 1.11
N VAL A 691 7.37 -22.86 0.15
CA VAL A 691 8.23 -23.79 -0.62
C VAL A 691 9.30 -23.01 -1.40
N ASN A 692 8.94 -21.94 -2.12
CA ASN A 692 9.91 -21.11 -2.87
C ASN A 692 11.00 -20.51 -1.98
N VAL A 693 10.67 -20.08 -0.77
CA VAL A 693 11.64 -19.53 0.19
C VAL A 693 12.49 -20.65 0.78
N LEU A 694 11.89 -21.72 1.32
CA LEU A 694 12.61 -22.83 1.97
C LEU A 694 13.60 -23.53 1.01
N PHE A 695 13.25 -23.70 -0.26
CA PHE A 695 14.14 -24.26 -1.30
C PHE A 695 15.04 -23.20 -1.99
N LEU A 696 15.17 -22.00 -1.40
CA LEU A 696 16.02 -20.89 -1.88
C LEU A 696 15.72 -20.43 -3.33
N HIS A 697 14.53 -20.70 -3.85
CA HIS A 697 14.10 -20.31 -5.19
C HIS A 697 13.89 -18.78 -5.30
N SER A 698 13.30 -18.17 -4.26
CA SER A 698 13.20 -16.69 -4.13
C SER A 698 14.59 -16.04 -4.21
N LEU A 699 15.54 -16.57 -3.43
CA LEU A 699 16.93 -16.12 -3.41
C LEU A 699 17.61 -16.30 -4.78
N TYR A 700 17.56 -17.50 -5.36
CA TYR A 700 18.17 -17.79 -6.67
C TYR A 700 17.63 -16.88 -7.77
N THR A 701 16.31 -16.69 -7.85
CA THR A 701 15.70 -15.84 -8.89
C THR A 701 16.05 -14.36 -8.68
N SER A 702 16.09 -13.88 -7.43
CA SER A 702 16.49 -12.51 -7.09
C SER A 702 17.97 -12.24 -7.40
N VAL A 703 18.88 -13.14 -7.02
CA VAL A 703 20.32 -13.05 -7.35
C VAL A 703 20.53 -13.11 -8.86
N ARG A 704 19.86 -14.04 -9.58
CA ARG A 704 19.95 -14.15 -11.04
C ARG A 704 19.46 -12.88 -11.75
N LYS A 705 18.32 -12.32 -11.33
CA LYS A 705 17.83 -11.01 -11.82
C LYS A 705 18.88 -9.93 -11.56
N SER A 706 19.45 -9.85 -10.35
CA SER A 706 20.46 -8.85 -9.99
C SER A 706 21.74 -8.92 -10.85
N ILE A 707 22.23 -10.12 -11.15
CA ILE A 707 23.34 -10.35 -12.08
C ILE A 707 22.97 -9.90 -13.50
N GLN A 708 21.76 -10.23 -13.99
CA GLN A 708 21.28 -9.82 -15.32
C GLN A 708 21.16 -8.30 -15.48
N PHE A 709 20.86 -7.57 -14.40
CA PHE A 709 20.84 -6.10 -14.41
C PHE A 709 22.24 -5.45 -14.28
N GLY A 710 23.28 -6.23 -13.95
CA GLY A 710 24.64 -5.74 -13.76
C GLY A 710 24.86 -4.99 -12.44
N GLU A 711 23.99 -5.19 -11.44
CA GLU A 711 24.07 -4.51 -10.14
C GLU A 711 24.85 -5.35 -9.13
N THR A 712 26.15 -5.14 -8.99
CA THR A 712 27.00 -5.88 -8.04
C THR A 712 26.54 -5.69 -6.59
N ALA A 713 26.41 -4.44 -6.12
CA ALA A 713 25.89 -4.12 -4.79
C ALA A 713 24.46 -4.64 -4.58
N GLY A 714 23.60 -4.53 -5.62
CA GLY A 714 22.25 -5.10 -5.60
C GLY A 714 22.24 -6.62 -5.47
N THR A 715 23.23 -7.31 -6.04
CA THR A 715 23.38 -8.78 -5.94
C THR A 715 23.77 -9.21 -4.53
N VAL A 716 24.74 -8.52 -3.90
CA VAL A 716 25.13 -8.78 -2.50
C VAL A 716 23.94 -8.54 -1.56
N PHE A 717 23.20 -7.45 -1.76
CA PHE A 717 22.01 -7.18 -0.95
C PHE A 717 20.92 -8.24 -1.18
N SER A 718 20.64 -8.64 -2.43
CA SER A 718 19.70 -9.75 -2.71
C SER A 718 20.11 -11.07 -2.05
N LEU A 719 21.41 -11.35 -1.96
CA LEU A 719 21.93 -12.53 -1.30
C LEU A 719 21.70 -12.49 0.21
N VAL A 720 22.10 -11.40 0.87
CA VAL A 720 21.90 -11.22 2.32
C VAL A 720 20.41 -11.24 2.66
N TYR A 721 19.58 -10.50 1.92
CA TYR A 721 18.13 -10.50 2.10
C TYR A 721 17.54 -11.91 1.95
N GLY A 722 17.87 -12.67 0.90
CA GLY A 722 17.29 -14.00 0.69
C GLY A 722 17.72 -15.02 1.74
N VAL A 723 18.90 -14.85 2.36
CA VAL A 723 19.31 -15.65 3.53
C VAL A 723 18.53 -15.25 4.79
N LEU A 724 18.31 -13.95 5.02
CA LEU A 724 17.48 -13.47 6.14
C LEU A 724 16.01 -13.87 5.98
N GLU A 725 15.45 -13.81 4.77
CA GLU A 725 14.10 -14.28 4.43
C GLU A 725 13.97 -15.80 4.67
N TRP A 726 14.95 -16.59 4.24
CA TRP A 726 14.98 -18.03 4.53
C TRP A 726 15.04 -18.32 6.04
N PHE A 727 15.93 -17.65 6.76
CA PHE A 727 16.08 -17.79 8.21
C PHE A 727 14.79 -17.41 8.94
N ALA A 728 14.13 -16.32 8.49
CA ALA A 728 12.87 -15.86 9.04
C ALA A 728 11.74 -16.89 8.89
N PHE A 729 11.63 -17.52 7.72
CA PHE A 729 10.65 -18.59 7.47
C PHE A 729 10.96 -19.84 8.28
N VAL A 730 12.23 -20.26 8.36
CA VAL A 730 12.64 -21.45 9.14
C VAL A 730 12.35 -21.27 10.63
N ILE A 731 12.65 -20.11 11.21
CA ILE A 731 12.32 -19.81 12.61
C ILE A 731 10.81 -19.80 12.83
N SER A 732 10.06 -19.10 11.98
CA SER A 732 8.61 -18.92 12.16
C SER A 732 7.86 -20.25 12.05
N LEU A 733 8.29 -21.15 11.16
CA LEU A 733 7.71 -22.49 11.02
C LEU A 733 8.24 -23.49 12.07
N GLY A 734 9.47 -23.30 12.55
CA GLY A 734 10.09 -24.15 13.58
C GLY A 734 9.60 -23.85 15.00
N PHE A 735 9.27 -22.60 15.31
CA PHE A 735 8.82 -22.18 16.64
C PHE A 735 7.56 -22.90 17.13
N PRO A 736 6.47 -23.04 16.34
CA PRO A 736 5.29 -23.81 16.76
C PRO A 736 5.60 -25.27 17.10
N LEU A 737 6.52 -25.91 16.37
CA LEU A 737 6.96 -27.28 16.64
C LEU A 737 7.77 -27.34 17.94
N TYR A 738 8.73 -26.43 18.13
CA TYR A 738 9.51 -26.30 19.36
C TYR A 738 8.61 -26.14 20.59
N MET A 739 7.63 -25.24 20.53
CA MET A 739 6.68 -25.00 21.62
C MET A 739 5.77 -26.20 21.90
N SER A 740 5.29 -26.88 20.86
CA SER A 740 4.47 -28.09 21.01
C SER A 740 5.24 -29.22 21.70
N VAL A 741 6.50 -29.43 21.30
CA VAL A 741 7.40 -30.39 21.95
C VAL A 741 7.69 -29.98 23.40
N ALA A 742 7.93 -28.69 23.66
CA ALA A 742 8.19 -28.17 25.00
C ALA A 742 7.00 -28.39 25.96
N VAL A 743 5.76 -28.14 25.51
CA VAL A 743 4.53 -28.40 26.29
C VAL A 743 4.28 -29.89 26.51
N LEU A 744 4.69 -30.77 25.60
CA LEU A 744 4.58 -32.23 25.80
C LEU A 744 5.66 -32.80 26.73
N ILE A 745 6.88 -32.26 26.70
CA ILE A 745 7.99 -32.71 27.55
C ILE A 745 7.82 -32.22 29.00
N LEU A 746 7.28 -31.00 29.20
CA LEU A 746 7.10 -30.39 30.52
C LEU A 746 6.43 -31.31 31.57
N PRO A 747 5.24 -31.90 31.30
CA PRO A 747 4.57 -32.82 32.22
C PRO A 747 5.25 -34.20 32.36
N ILE A 748 6.23 -34.53 31.52
CA ILE A 748 7.00 -35.78 31.61
C ILE A 748 8.26 -35.57 32.47
N CYS A 749 8.79 -34.35 32.49
CA CYS A 749 9.94 -33.95 33.30
C CYS A 749 9.60 -33.53 34.73
N TYR A 750 8.32 -33.47 35.11
CA TYR A 750 7.82 -33.01 36.41
C TYR A 750 7.05 -34.08 37.19
#